data_AF-A0AAD9DB43-F1
#
_entry.id   AF-A0AAD9DB43-F1
#
_cell.length_a   1.000
_cell.length_b   1.000
_cell.length_c   1.000
_cell.angle_alpha   90.00
_cell.angle_beta   90.00
_cell.angle_gamma   90.00
#
_symmetry.space_group_name_H-M   'P 1'
#
loop_
_entity.id
_entity.type
_entity.pdbx_description
1 polymer ?
#
loop_
_entity_poly.entity_id
_entity_poly.type
_entity_poly.pdbx_seq_one_letter_code
_entity_poly.pdbx_strand_id
1 'polypeptide(L)'
;MTQERDAEAGLVQSIASGKMSEKSGLVFRSNAAASARGEGDSWNEDPPTNAKLATAVVDLNDDDDDAKEDDNDPITLPESTHTLLFTEPINSTPFIWSFLIAVVSILCLVLALLDNPWGEFRDAIPANVNRAVKIAQYCSVFIALLMEEEIPTALYLLRRIPKQYFNSKFPELNYNKFVCSMLLRILSGYLFLLNVLLILVQASNVLDIFYDVLALQFLQQLDDIAFSLARMSVLSRRMKDATTCKYFWIEFNKSKLGQGKKLSIFLKGVYFFNLLGLLAGLVVVTVRQKAGHYTCKEITAKMPDSLWEGAHVKWPDGRNEDMILNYPYFNGVYKQDGSRRGRRPVYVEQNKFDGTSFDTEAPFPEYLPGYEFKLGAKFMYCESLKAWVFTHEYIRKRRDDPDDCPWLLRSEETEVYDIEDVEGPWQIWAGVISDTTVAITCNECNNEADCNLNGKCIDGKCKCDNMDGGVSFLGPHCEIRLRDQCRTIVGEAYNETYTVIEEDWAGSQGVVQAYNRPQYLYTGGAPGLNASDLVLLTYSGNRWFGGYFEGGQILFTEEWKEKGIYSFYMKNYHSFWDRAYDTSTFYVSDVTTGDTPVNVDFYGVGEKGEQFGPFGVLYPAANETGRGYFRCSDPVKSNTTANAGRHLMSGGGFFEKYPHLLGHKMKKP
;
A
#
# COMPACT_ATOMS: atom_id res chain seq x y z
N MET A 1 19.41 -11.39 -39.20
CA MET A 1 19.57 -12.63 -38.40
C MET A 1 18.60 -12.50 -37.24
N THR A 2 17.40 -13.03 -37.42
CA THR A 2 16.32 -13.01 -36.44
C THR A 2 16.13 -14.45 -35.97
N GLN A 3 16.47 -14.72 -34.71
CA GLN A 3 16.23 -16.01 -34.10
C GLN A 3 15.30 -15.80 -32.92
N GLU A 4 14.10 -16.34 -33.08
CA GLU A 4 13.01 -16.43 -32.10
C GLU A 4 13.49 -17.12 -30.82
N ARG A 5 13.01 -16.64 -29.67
CA ARG A 5 12.92 -17.40 -28.43
C ARG A 5 11.49 -17.34 -27.93
N ASP A 6 10.76 -18.41 -28.21
CA ASP A 6 9.53 -18.83 -27.55
C ASP A 6 9.80 -19.03 -26.05
N ALA A 7 9.01 -18.38 -25.18
CA ALA A 7 7.83 -18.92 -24.50
C ALA A 7 8.13 -20.04 -23.49
N GLU A 8 8.44 -19.65 -22.25
CA GLU A 8 8.17 -20.47 -21.05
C GLU A 8 6.91 -19.93 -20.36
N ALA A 9 5.75 -20.34 -20.88
CA ALA A 9 4.48 -20.21 -20.18
C ALA A 9 4.39 -21.34 -19.15
N GLY A 10 4.50 -20.98 -17.87
CA GLY A 10 4.25 -21.86 -16.74
C GLY A 10 2.82 -22.40 -16.77
N LEU A 11 2.73 -23.72 -16.76
CA LEU A 11 1.52 -24.54 -16.79
C LEU A 11 0.67 -24.33 -15.52
N VAL A 12 -0.27 -23.39 -15.54
CA VAL A 12 -1.42 -23.41 -14.62
C VAL A 12 -2.42 -24.44 -15.14
N GLN A 13 -2.41 -25.63 -14.55
CA GLN A 13 -3.44 -26.64 -14.78
C GLN A 13 -4.80 -26.08 -14.35
N SER A 14 -5.60 -25.68 -15.33
CA SER A 14 -7.04 -25.55 -15.22
C SER A 14 -7.63 -26.86 -14.68
N ILE A 15 -8.04 -26.86 -13.41
CA ILE A 15 -8.90 -27.91 -12.85
C ILE A 15 -10.21 -27.86 -13.62
N ALA A 16 -10.43 -28.91 -14.41
CA ALA A 16 -11.67 -29.14 -15.12
C ALA A 16 -12.85 -29.09 -14.15
N SER A 17 -13.82 -28.24 -14.47
CA SER A 17 -15.17 -28.21 -13.92
C SER A 17 -15.80 -29.61 -13.97
N GLY A 18 -15.70 -30.34 -12.87
CA GLY A 18 -16.43 -31.57 -12.65
C GLY A 18 -17.93 -31.25 -12.52
N LYS A 19 -18.73 -31.78 -13.45
CA LYS A 19 -20.19 -31.88 -13.31
C LYS A 19 -20.50 -32.61 -12.00
N MET A 20 -20.88 -31.85 -10.96
CA MET A 20 -21.48 -32.43 -9.77
C MET A 20 -22.94 -32.81 -10.05
N SER A 21 -23.21 -34.08 -9.78
CA SER A 21 -24.51 -34.73 -9.85
C SER A 21 -25.50 -34.07 -8.89
N GLU A 22 -26.52 -33.40 -9.43
CA GLU A 22 -27.75 -33.04 -8.72
C GLU A 22 -28.44 -34.32 -8.22
N LYS A 23 -28.22 -34.68 -6.96
CA LYS A 23 -29.10 -35.57 -6.16
C LYS A 23 -28.62 -35.65 -4.72
N SER A 24 -28.73 -34.55 -3.99
CA SER A 24 -28.74 -34.56 -2.51
C SER A 24 -29.46 -33.31 -2.03
N GLY A 25 -30.79 -33.37 -1.97
CA GLY A 25 -31.59 -32.31 -1.35
C GLY A 25 -31.44 -32.38 0.17
N LEU A 26 -30.47 -31.66 0.72
CA LEU A 26 -30.40 -31.35 2.14
C LEU A 26 -30.70 -29.85 2.30
N VAL A 27 -31.98 -29.54 2.51
CA VAL A 27 -32.46 -28.18 2.74
C VAL A 27 -32.25 -27.86 4.22
N PHE A 28 -31.27 -27.02 4.53
CA PHE A 28 -31.21 -26.37 5.84
C PHE A 28 -32.26 -25.26 5.88
N ARG A 29 -33.36 -25.49 6.61
CA ARG A 29 -34.28 -24.43 7.00
C ARG A 29 -33.67 -23.67 8.17
N SER A 30 -33.36 -22.40 7.96
CA SER A 30 -33.06 -21.43 9.01
C SER A 30 -34.31 -21.27 9.88
N ASN A 31 -34.30 -21.82 11.10
CA ASN A 31 -35.38 -21.61 12.07
C ASN A 31 -35.15 -20.28 12.81
N ALA A 32 -35.34 -19.17 12.11
CA ALA A 32 -35.49 -17.84 12.71
C ALA A 32 -36.92 -17.33 12.44
N ALA A 33 -37.92 -18.15 12.77
CA ALA A 33 -39.34 -17.80 12.89
C ALA A 33 -40.12 -19.07 13.28
N ALA A 34 -40.05 -19.46 14.55
CA ALA A 34 -40.86 -20.58 15.05
C ALA A 34 -41.33 -20.31 16.48
N SER A 35 -42.20 -19.32 16.64
CA SER A 35 -43.23 -19.35 17.69
C SER A 35 -44.53 -18.77 17.15
N ALA A 36 -45.24 -19.58 16.37
CA ALA A 36 -46.67 -19.44 16.07
C ALA A 36 -47.14 -20.77 15.47
N ARG A 37 -47.45 -21.75 16.31
CA ARG A 37 -48.21 -22.93 15.89
C ARG A 37 -49.70 -22.57 15.91
N GLY A 38 -50.21 -22.11 14.77
CA GLY A 38 -51.65 -22.10 14.49
C GLY A 38 -52.08 -23.47 13.96
N GLU A 39 -53.07 -24.09 14.61
CA GLU A 39 -53.83 -25.22 14.09
C GLU A 39 -54.41 -24.87 12.72
N GLY A 40 -54.04 -25.64 11.69
CA GLY A 40 -54.56 -25.49 10.35
C GLY A 40 -55.87 -26.26 10.19
N ASP A 41 -56.99 -25.54 10.23
CA ASP A 41 -58.26 -26.01 9.71
C ASP A 41 -58.32 -25.88 8.18
N SER A 42 -58.88 -26.93 7.59
CA SER A 42 -59.18 -27.18 6.18
C SER A 42 -59.88 -26.01 5.47
N TRP A 43 -59.31 -25.54 4.35
CA TRP A 43 -60.03 -24.71 3.38
C TRP A 43 -60.20 -25.44 2.04
N ASN A 44 -61.46 -25.70 1.69
CA ASN A 44 -61.92 -26.00 0.34
C ASN A 44 -61.92 -24.71 -0.49
N GLU A 45 -61.52 -24.85 -1.75
CA GLU A 45 -61.68 -23.87 -2.81
C GLU A 45 -63.15 -23.66 -3.17
N ASP A 46 -63.56 -22.40 -3.38
CA ASP A 46 -64.31 -21.96 -4.56
C ASP A 46 -64.45 -20.41 -4.57
N PRO A 47 -64.32 -19.72 -5.73
CA PRO A 47 -64.64 -18.30 -5.94
C PRO A 47 -66.15 -18.15 -6.32
N PRO A 48 -66.81 -16.95 -6.41
CA PRO A 48 -66.25 -15.71 -6.98
C PRO A 48 -66.86 -14.34 -6.54
N THR A 49 -66.32 -13.28 -7.16
CA THR A 49 -66.96 -12.03 -7.64
C THR A 49 -67.30 -10.83 -6.73
N ASN A 50 -66.81 -9.67 -7.23
CA ASN A 50 -67.39 -8.32 -7.25
C ASN A 50 -67.12 -7.32 -6.11
N ALA A 51 -66.26 -6.35 -6.46
CA ALA A 51 -66.46 -4.90 -6.38
C ALA A 51 -66.74 -4.23 -5.01
N LYS A 52 -65.79 -3.39 -4.57
CA LYS A 52 -65.96 -1.93 -4.53
C LYS A 52 -64.68 -1.25 -4.03
N LEU A 53 -64.13 -0.41 -4.89
CA LEU A 53 -63.13 0.60 -4.59
C LEU A 53 -63.83 1.71 -3.80
N ALA A 54 -63.61 1.78 -2.50
CA ALA A 54 -64.03 2.90 -1.66
C ALA A 54 -62.83 3.38 -0.85
N THR A 55 -62.48 4.63 -1.11
CA THR A 55 -61.45 5.45 -0.49
C THR A 55 -61.74 5.56 1.02
N ALA A 56 -60.91 4.91 1.84
CA ALA A 56 -60.95 5.07 3.29
C ALA A 56 -59.92 6.13 3.70
N VAL A 57 -60.45 7.23 4.24
CA VAL A 57 -59.73 8.23 5.01
C VAL A 57 -59.11 7.52 6.22
N VAL A 58 -57.79 7.62 6.36
CA VAL A 58 -57.06 7.15 7.54
C VAL A 58 -57.36 8.13 8.68
N ASP A 59 -58.35 7.79 9.50
CA ASP A 59 -58.52 8.37 10.83
C ASP A 59 -57.41 7.81 11.72
N LEU A 60 -56.41 8.64 12.02
CA LEU A 60 -55.36 8.38 13.00
C LEU A 60 -55.90 8.57 14.43
N ASN A 61 -56.83 7.72 14.84
CA ASN A 61 -57.10 7.46 16.25
C ASN A 61 -56.57 6.06 16.55
N ASP A 62 -55.25 5.96 16.71
CA ASP A 62 -54.62 4.80 17.35
C ASP A 62 -54.98 4.85 18.83
N ASP A 63 -56.05 4.13 19.17
CA ASP A 63 -56.34 3.69 20.52
C ASP A 63 -55.11 2.95 21.07
N ASP A 64 -54.82 3.21 22.35
CA ASP A 64 -53.86 2.53 23.24
C ASP A 64 -54.23 1.03 23.43
N ASP A 65 -54.39 0.29 22.34
CA ASP A 65 -54.33 -1.18 22.35
C ASP A 65 -52.85 -1.57 22.39
N ASP A 66 -52.21 -1.23 23.51
CA ASP A 66 -51.07 -1.97 24.08
C ASP A 66 -51.57 -3.41 24.25
N ALA A 67 -51.49 -4.17 23.16
CA ALA A 67 -51.68 -5.61 23.14
C ALA A 67 -50.88 -6.13 24.33
N LYS A 68 -51.61 -6.67 25.31
CA LYS A 68 -51.03 -7.39 26.44
C LYS A 68 -50.37 -8.62 25.83
N GLU A 69 -49.16 -8.46 25.29
CA GLU A 69 -48.27 -9.54 24.92
C GLU A 69 -48.33 -10.52 26.08
N ASP A 70 -48.68 -11.76 25.74
CA ASP A 70 -49.08 -12.79 26.69
C ASP A 70 -47.92 -13.02 27.66
N ASP A 71 -47.96 -12.29 28.78
CA ASP A 71 -46.82 -12.09 29.67
C ASP A 71 -46.54 -13.35 30.51
N ASN A 72 -47.11 -14.49 30.08
CA ASN A 72 -47.08 -15.77 30.74
C ASN A 72 -46.17 -16.78 30.05
N ASP A 73 -45.53 -16.45 28.92
CA ASP A 73 -44.59 -17.38 28.30
C ASP A 73 -43.44 -17.70 29.28
N PRO A 74 -43.29 -18.98 29.66
CA PRO A 74 -42.30 -19.39 30.64
C PRO A 74 -40.90 -19.27 30.06
N ILE A 75 -39.95 -18.80 30.87
CA ILE A 75 -38.56 -18.71 30.45
C ILE A 75 -37.98 -20.12 30.46
N THR A 76 -37.50 -20.59 29.32
CA THR A 76 -36.73 -21.83 29.17
C THR A 76 -35.24 -21.52 29.00
N LEU A 77 -34.39 -22.50 29.26
CA LEU A 77 -32.96 -22.38 28.97
C LEU A 77 -32.74 -22.54 27.45
N PRO A 78 -31.83 -21.75 26.84
CA PRO A 78 -31.56 -21.88 25.42
C PRO A 78 -30.98 -23.26 25.09
N GLU A 79 -31.37 -23.78 23.92
CA GLU A 79 -30.89 -25.05 23.36
C GLU A 79 -29.48 -24.90 22.75
N SER A 80 -28.50 -24.56 23.58
CA SER A 80 -27.12 -24.29 23.19
C SER A 80 -26.15 -25.14 24.02
N THR A 81 -24.96 -25.43 23.48
CA THR A 81 -23.94 -26.16 24.25
C THR A 81 -23.56 -25.41 25.53
N HIS A 82 -23.58 -24.08 25.56
CA HIS A 82 -23.32 -23.32 26.78
C HIS A 82 -24.24 -23.71 27.95
N THR A 83 -25.46 -24.16 27.67
CA THR A 83 -26.36 -24.69 28.70
C THR A 83 -25.85 -25.99 29.29
N LEU A 84 -25.29 -26.89 28.47
CA LEU A 84 -24.67 -28.15 28.92
C LEU A 84 -23.48 -27.92 29.86
N LEU A 85 -22.71 -26.83 29.70
CA LEU A 85 -21.58 -26.50 30.58
C LEU A 85 -21.97 -26.41 32.06
N PHE A 86 -23.18 -25.95 32.38
CA PHE A 86 -23.59 -25.78 33.77
C PHE A 86 -24.61 -26.82 34.24
N THR A 87 -25.32 -27.51 33.34
CA THR A 87 -26.26 -28.57 33.71
C THR A 87 -25.59 -29.92 33.94
N GLU A 88 -24.44 -30.18 33.32
CA GLU A 88 -23.79 -31.49 33.36
C GLU A 88 -22.58 -31.57 34.34
N PRO A 89 -22.25 -32.76 34.88
CA PRO A 89 -21.07 -32.96 35.72
C PRO A 89 -19.75 -32.67 34.98
N ILE A 90 -18.72 -32.14 35.67
CA ILE A 90 -17.45 -31.68 35.05
C ILE A 90 -16.70 -32.79 34.29
N ASN A 91 -16.93 -34.05 34.64
CA ASN A 91 -16.28 -35.20 34.00
C ASN A 91 -17.24 -36.02 33.12
N SER A 92 -18.44 -35.51 32.85
CA SER A 92 -19.38 -36.19 31.96
C SER A 92 -18.99 -35.93 30.50
N THR A 93 -19.28 -36.90 29.62
CA THR A 93 -19.07 -36.74 28.18
C THR A 93 -19.75 -35.47 27.61
N PRO A 94 -20.99 -35.09 28.01
CA PRO A 94 -21.62 -33.88 27.45
C PRO A 94 -20.99 -32.57 27.93
N PHE A 95 -20.49 -32.52 29.18
CA PHE A 95 -19.73 -31.37 29.64
C PHE A 95 -18.44 -31.20 28.83
N ILE A 96 -17.66 -32.28 28.65
CA ILE A 96 -16.41 -32.25 27.89
C ILE A 96 -16.66 -31.84 26.44
N TRP A 97 -17.71 -32.39 25.81
CA TRP A 97 -18.10 -32.05 24.44
C TRP A 97 -18.45 -30.56 24.31
N SER A 98 -19.31 -30.06 25.18
CA SER A 98 -19.70 -28.65 25.18
C SER A 98 -18.52 -27.71 25.43
N PHE A 99 -17.63 -28.07 26.36
CA PHE A 99 -16.41 -27.31 26.62
C PHE A 99 -15.49 -27.29 25.40
N LEU A 100 -15.33 -28.42 24.71
CA LEU A 100 -14.56 -28.49 23.47
C LEU A 100 -15.14 -27.58 22.39
N ILE A 101 -16.47 -27.57 22.20
CA ILE A 101 -17.14 -26.70 21.24
C ILE A 101 -16.95 -25.22 21.58
N ALA A 102 -17.11 -24.83 22.84
CA ALA A 102 -16.87 -23.46 23.29
C ALA A 102 -15.40 -23.05 23.08
N VAL A 103 -14.45 -23.94 23.37
CA VAL A 103 -13.01 -23.71 23.11
C VAL A 103 -12.74 -23.56 21.63
N VAL A 104 -13.32 -24.40 20.77
CA VAL A 104 -13.16 -24.30 19.31
C VAL A 104 -13.72 -22.99 18.78
N SER A 105 -14.94 -22.60 19.19
CA SER A 105 -15.55 -21.34 18.75
C SER A 105 -14.72 -20.12 19.17
N ILE A 106 -14.31 -20.05 20.45
CA ILE A 106 -13.44 -18.97 20.94
C ILE A 106 -12.09 -19.00 20.24
N LEU A 107 -11.48 -20.17 20.04
CA LEU A 107 -10.21 -20.29 19.33
C LEU A 107 -10.34 -19.81 17.88
N CYS A 108 -11.41 -20.15 17.16
CA CYS A 108 -11.66 -19.65 15.81
C CYS A 108 -11.81 -18.12 15.78
N LEU A 109 -12.56 -17.54 16.73
CA LEU A 109 -12.71 -16.08 16.83
C LEU A 109 -11.39 -15.38 17.21
N VAL A 110 -10.56 -16.00 18.06
CA VAL A 110 -9.24 -15.48 18.42
C VAL A 110 -8.27 -15.64 17.24
N LEU A 111 -8.32 -16.74 16.50
CA LEU A 111 -7.51 -16.94 15.30
C LEU A 111 -7.89 -15.92 14.22
N ALA A 112 -9.18 -15.71 13.96
CA ALA A 112 -9.65 -14.64 13.07
C ALA A 112 -9.16 -13.27 13.55
N LEU A 113 -9.17 -13.04 14.86
CA LEU A 113 -8.66 -11.80 15.44
C LEU A 113 -7.15 -11.65 15.22
N LEU A 114 -6.37 -12.71 15.41
CA LEU A 114 -4.91 -12.73 15.28
C LEU A 114 -4.42 -12.73 13.83
N ASP A 115 -5.23 -13.25 12.90
CA ASP A 115 -4.94 -13.24 11.46
C ASP A 115 -5.01 -11.81 10.89
N ASN A 116 -5.70 -10.90 11.59
CA ASN A 116 -5.57 -9.48 11.30
C ASN A 116 -4.15 -9.00 11.65
N PRO A 117 -3.43 -8.36 10.72
CA PRO A 117 -2.06 -7.92 10.97
C PRO A 117 -2.04 -6.75 11.96
N TRP A 118 -1.91 -7.05 13.25
CA TRP A 118 -1.85 -6.04 14.32
C TRP A 118 -0.62 -5.13 14.21
N GLY A 119 0.48 -5.64 13.65
CA GLY A 119 1.72 -4.88 13.42
C GLY A 119 1.66 -3.97 12.19
N GLU A 120 0.90 -4.37 11.17
CA GLU A 120 0.76 -3.67 9.88
C GLU A 120 -0.66 -3.12 9.71
N PHE A 121 -1.28 -2.73 10.83
CA PHE A 121 -2.68 -2.28 10.83
C PHE A 121 -2.91 -1.05 9.95
N ARG A 122 -1.85 -0.27 9.65
CA ARG A 122 -1.93 0.87 8.74
C ARG A 122 -2.13 0.43 7.29
N ASP A 123 -1.46 -0.63 6.86
CA ASP A 123 -1.47 -1.11 5.48
C ASP A 123 -2.75 -1.89 5.17
N ALA A 124 -3.27 -2.60 6.16
CA ALA A 124 -4.52 -3.34 6.01
C ALA A 124 -5.74 -2.42 5.88
N ILE A 125 -5.64 -1.15 6.27
CA ILE A 125 -6.74 -0.18 6.11
C ILE A 125 -6.57 0.53 4.76
N PRO A 126 -7.50 0.36 3.81
CA PRO A 126 -7.43 1.06 2.54
C PRO A 126 -7.42 2.58 2.77
N ALA A 127 -6.56 3.27 2.01
CA ALA A 127 -6.35 4.72 2.08
C ALA A 127 -7.68 5.49 2.09
N ASN A 128 -8.60 5.05 1.24
CA ASN A 128 -9.98 5.47 1.21
C ASN A 128 -10.81 4.42 0.46
N VAL A 129 -12.10 4.32 0.78
CA VAL A 129 -13.01 3.38 0.12
C VAL A 129 -14.12 4.10 -0.64
N ASN A 130 -14.67 3.43 -1.66
CA ASN A 130 -15.78 3.94 -2.46
C ASN A 130 -17.01 4.23 -1.58
N ARG A 131 -17.87 5.17 -1.98
CA ARG A 131 -19.11 5.52 -1.28
C ARG A 131 -20.00 4.30 -1.07
N ALA A 132 -20.09 3.40 -2.05
CA ALA A 132 -20.86 2.16 -1.92
C ALA A 132 -20.33 1.26 -0.78
N VAL A 133 -19.01 1.10 -0.70
CA VAL A 133 -18.34 0.34 0.36
C VAL A 133 -18.58 0.99 1.72
N LYS A 134 -18.50 2.32 1.84
CA LYS A 134 -18.84 3.02 3.09
C LYS A 134 -20.27 2.74 3.51
N ILE A 135 -21.24 2.88 2.61
CA ILE A 135 -22.65 2.61 2.93
C ILE A 135 -22.80 1.17 3.41
N ALA A 136 -22.18 0.20 2.72
CA ALA A 136 -22.17 -1.19 3.14
C ALA A 136 -21.56 -1.38 4.54
N GLN A 137 -20.40 -0.78 4.82
CA GLN A 137 -19.75 -0.83 6.15
C GLN A 137 -20.69 -0.35 7.27
N TYR A 138 -21.35 0.81 7.10
CA TYR A 138 -22.29 1.33 8.09
C TYR A 138 -23.55 0.45 8.22
N CYS A 139 -24.10 -0.04 7.12
CA CYS A 139 -25.24 -0.98 7.15
C CYS A 139 -24.87 -2.30 7.86
N SER A 140 -23.67 -2.83 7.61
CA SER A 140 -23.18 -4.07 8.21
C SER A 140 -23.02 -3.98 9.71
N VAL A 141 -22.78 -2.79 10.29
CA VAL A 141 -22.82 -2.63 11.75
C VAL A 141 -24.21 -2.92 12.32
N PHE A 142 -25.27 -2.46 11.67
CA PHE A 142 -26.64 -2.75 12.10
C PHE A 142 -26.95 -4.23 11.94
N ILE A 143 -26.58 -4.82 10.81
CA ILE A 143 -26.78 -6.24 10.52
C ILE A 143 -26.05 -7.11 11.56
N ALA A 144 -24.78 -6.83 11.83
CA ALA A 144 -23.98 -7.57 12.81
C ALA A 144 -24.56 -7.47 14.23
N LEU A 145 -25.07 -6.31 14.63
CA LEU A 145 -25.72 -6.17 15.94
C LEU A 145 -27.07 -6.90 16.02
N LEU A 146 -27.82 -6.98 14.93
CA LEU A 146 -29.05 -7.77 14.87
C LEU A 146 -28.77 -9.28 14.88
N MET A 147 -27.64 -9.68 14.28
CA MET A 147 -27.19 -11.08 14.22
C MET A 147 -26.54 -11.54 15.54
N GLU A 148 -26.13 -10.61 16.40
CA GLU A 148 -25.52 -10.86 17.69
C GLU A 148 -26.57 -11.27 18.75
N GLU A 149 -26.67 -12.58 19.00
CA GLU A 149 -27.63 -13.19 19.93
C GLU A 149 -27.01 -13.64 21.27
N GLU A 150 -25.69 -13.70 21.38
CA GLU A 150 -24.99 -14.26 22.54
C GLU A 150 -25.01 -13.32 23.76
N ILE A 151 -24.63 -12.06 23.57
CA ILE A 151 -24.66 -11.01 24.60
C ILE A 151 -26.06 -10.86 25.24
N PRO A 152 -27.15 -10.64 24.48
CA PRO A 152 -28.47 -10.41 25.08
C PRO A 152 -28.97 -11.62 25.85
N THR A 153 -28.80 -12.82 25.30
CA THR A 153 -29.26 -14.08 25.90
C THR A 153 -28.57 -14.30 27.23
N ALA A 154 -27.25 -14.13 27.28
CA ALA A 154 -26.48 -14.31 28.50
C ALA A 154 -26.83 -13.27 29.59
N LEU A 155 -26.97 -11.99 29.23
CA LEU A 155 -27.36 -10.94 30.17
C LEU A 155 -28.79 -11.12 30.67
N TYR A 156 -29.70 -11.55 29.79
CA TYR A 156 -31.08 -11.85 30.14
C TYR A 156 -31.16 -12.97 31.17
N LEU A 157 -30.46 -14.08 30.94
CA LEU A 157 -30.41 -15.24 31.85
C LEU A 157 -29.74 -14.89 33.18
N LEU A 158 -28.57 -14.23 33.16
CA LEU A 158 -27.82 -13.86 34.36
C LEU A 158 -28.66 -13.00 35.30
N ARG A 159 -29.50 -12.13 34.74
CA ARG A 159 -30.38 -11.25 35.50
C ARG A 159 -31.69 -11.92 35.92
N ARG A 160 -32.31 -12.74 35.07
CA ARG A 160 -33.61 -13.38 35.35
C ARG A 160 -33.51 -14.49 36.38
N ILE A 161 -32.34 -15.12 36.51
CA ILE A 161 -32.14 -16.30 37.35
C ILE A 161 -31.28 -15.92 38.57
N PRO A 162 -31.89 -15.44 39.68
CA PRO A 162 -31.13 -15.11 40.88
C PRO A 162 -30.64 -16.39 41.57
N LYS A 163 -29.49 -16.29 42.25
CA LYS A 163 -28.84 -17.41 42.96
C LYS A 163 -29.78 -18.22 43.86
N GLN A 164 -30.64 -17.54 44.63
CA GLN A 164 -31.60 -18.21 45.53
C GLN A 164 -32.60 -19.08 44.76
N TYR A 165 -33.12 -18.56 43.66
CA TYR A 165 -34.09 -19.27 42.83
C TYR A 165 -33.44 -20.43 42.08
N PHE A 166 -32.24 -20.20 41.53
CA PHE A 166 -31.44 -21.25 40.89
C PHE A 166 -31.19 -22.41 41.84
N ASN A 167 -30.69 -22.14 43.06
CA ASN A 167 -30.42 -23.18 44.05
C ASN A 167 -31.70 -23.88 44.54
N SER A 168 -32.85 -23.19 44.56
CA SER A 168 -34.13 -23.79 44.95
C SER A 168 -34.67 -24.76 43.90
N LYS A 169 -34.47 -24.46 42.61
CA LYS A 169 -34.91 -25.29 41.49
C LYS A 169 -33.91 -26.39 41.15
N PHE A 170 -32.62 -26.11 41.33
CA PHE A 170 -31.51 -27.01 41.02
C PHE A 170 -30.55 -27.12 42.21
N PRO A 171 -30.95 -27.80 43.29
CA PRO A 171 -30.08 -27.95 44.46
C PRO A 171 -28.78 -28.70 44.15
N GLU A 172 -28.77 -29.50 43.08
CA GLU A 172 -27.60 -30.27 42.64
C GLU A 172 -26.61 -29.46 41.78
N LEU A 173 -27.03 -28.33 41.22
CA LEU A 173 -26.21 -27.53 40.31
C LEU A 173 -25.53 -26.36 41.04
N ASN A 174 -24.30 -26.09 40.64
CA ASN A 174 -23.52 -24.97 41.19
C ASN A 174 -23.81 -23.68 40.42
N TYR A 175 -24.38 -22.67 41.09
CA TYR A 175 -24.65 -21.35 40.50
C TYR A 175 -23.40 -20.70 39.87
N ASN A 176 -22.22 -20.94 40.44
CA ASN A 176 -20.97 -20.41 39.88
C ASN A 176 -20.67 -20.95 38.47
N LYS A 177 -21.05 -22.20 38.17
CA LYS A 177 -20.91 -22.76 36.81
C LYS A 177 -21.84 -22.06 35.83
N PHE A 178 -23.07 -21.77 36.27
CA PHE A 178 -24.05 -21.02 35.47
C PHE A 178 -23.50 -19.64 35.13
N VAL A 179 -23.00 -18.88 36.12
CA VAL A 179 -22.39 -17.56 35.89
C VAL A 179 -21.18 -17.66 34.95
N CYS A 180 -20.30 -18.64 35.14
CA CYS A 180 -19.15 -18.86 34.26
C CYS A 180 -19.57 -19.10 32.81
N SER A 181 -20.57 -19.96 32.58
CA SER A 181 -21.11 -20.21 31.23
C SER A 181 -21.68 -18.94 30.59
N MET A 182 -22.41 -18.12 31.35
CA MET A 182 -22.94 -16.84 30.84
C MET A 182 -21.82 -15.84 30.52
N LEU A 183 -20.76 -15.78 31.32
CA LEU A 183 -19.61 -14.92 31.02
C LEU A 183 -18.87 -15.38 29.75
N LEU A 184 -18.77 -16.70 29.51
CA LEU A 184 -18.21 -17.24 28.27
C LEU A 184 -19.04 -16.85 27.03
N ARG A 185 -20.37 -16.89 27.12
CA ARG A 185 -21.26 -16.41 26.04
C ARG A 185 -21.03 -14.92 25.75
N ILE A 186 -21.00 -14.09 26.79
CA ILE A 186 -20.73 -12.64 26.65
C ILE A 186 -19.37 -12.39 26.01
N LEU A 187 -18.34 -13.13 26.44
CA LEU A 187 -17.00 -13.02 25.86
C LEU A 187 -17.00 -13.39 24.37
N SER A 188 -17.66 -14.49 23.99
CA SER A 188 -17.80 -14.92 22.60
C SER A 188 -18.46 -13.84 21.73
N GLY A 189 -19.57 -13.27 22.20
CA GLY A 189 -20.27 -12.19 21.51
C GLY A 189 -19.44 -10.92 21.32
N TYR A 190 -18.68 -10.49 22.33
CA TYR A 190 -17.78 -9.33 22.17
C TYR A 190 -16.58 -9.61 21.26
N LEU A 191 -16.05 -10.84 21.26
CA LEU A 191 -15.01 -11.24 20.30
C LEU A 191 -15.55 -11.22 18.86
N PHE A 192 -16.79 -11.65 18.64
CA PHE A 192 -17.46 -11.51 17.34
C PHE A 192 -17.59 -10.06 16.92
N LEU A 193 -18.15 -9.18 17.77
CA LEU A 193 -18.32 -7.75 17.42
C LEU A 193 -16.98 -7.06 17.13
N LEU A 194 -15.92 -7.42 17.84
CA LEU A 194 -14.57 -6.90 17.58
C LEU A 194 -14.03 -7.37 16.23
N ASN A 195 -14.17 -8.66 15.89
CA ASN A 195 -13.79 -9.19 14.59
C ASN A 195 -14.55 -8.51 13.45
N VAL A 196 -15.87 -8.35 13.59
CA VAL A 196 -16.69 -7.62 12.62
C VAL A 196 -16.14 -6.20 12.42
N LEU A 197 -15.85 -5.47 13.50
CA LEU A 197 -15.32 -4.10 13.37
C LEU A 197 -14.02 -4.06 12.56
N LEU A 198 -13.09 -4.97 12.81
CA LEU A 198 -11.80 -5.01 12.12
C LEU A 198 -11.96 -5.32 10.63
N ILE A 199 -12.76 -6.35 10.31
CA ILE A 199 -13.07 -6.74 8.93
C ILE A 199 -13.74 -5.58 8.18
N LEU A 200 -14.73 -4.92 8.80
CA LEU A 200 -15.40 -3.78 8.16
C LEU A 200 -14.43 -2.64 7.87
N VAL A 201 -13.45 -2.41 8.75
CA VAL A 201 -12.45 -1.36 8.59
C VAL A 201 -11.45 -1.66 7.46
N GLN A 202 -11.10 -2.93 7.26
CA GLN A 202 -10.15 -3.38 6.25
C GLN A 202 -10.76 -3.60 4.86
N ALA A 203 -12.07 -3.81 4.77
CA ALA A 203 -12.71 -4.18 3.51
C ALA A 203 -12.62 -3.06 2.45
N SER A 204 -12.15 -3.45 1.25
CA SER A 204 -12.09 -2.60 0.06
C SER A 204 -13.30 -2.80 -0.87
N ASN A 205 -13.99 -3.95 -0.79
CA ASN A 205 -15.14 -4.30 -1.62
C ASN A 205 -16.40 -4.61 -0.79
N VAL A 206 -17.56 -4.42 -1.40
CA VAL A 206 -18.86 -4.69 -0.76
C VAL A 206 -19.12 -6.19 -0.55
N LEU A 207 -18.71 -7.03 -1.50
CA LEU A 207 -18.96 -8.49 -1.42
C LEU A 207 -18.15 -9.12 -0.29
N ASP A 208 -16.89 -8.74 -0.16
CA ASP A 208 -15.98 -9.23 0.88
C ASP A 208 -16.57 -8.98 2.28
N ILE A 209 -17.12 -7.78 2.52
CA ILE A 209 -17.84 -7.44 3.76
C ILE A 209 -18.92 -8.46 4.09
N PHE A 210 -19.77 -8.81 3.13
CA PHE A 210 -20.89 -9.72 3.39
C PHE A 210 -20.42 -11.17 3.56
N TYR A 211 -19.42 -11.61 2.79
CA TYR A 211 -18.88 -12.95 2.95
C TYR A 211 -18.21 -13.14 4.31
N ASP A 212 -17.45 -12.15 4.76
CA ASP A 212 -16.75 -12.22 6.04
C ASP A 212 -17.72 -12.17 7.22
N VAL A 213 -18.75 -11.32 7.16
CA VAL A 213 -19.81 -11.27 8.18
C VAL A 213 -20.58 -12.59 8.24
N LEU A 214 -20.89 -13.21 7.09
CA LEU A 214 -21.54 -14.53 7.04
C LEU A 214 -20.65 -15.64 7.61
N ALA A 215 -19.35 -15.60 7.32
CA ALA A 215 -18.39 -16.55 7.86
C ALA A 215 -18.29 -16.45 9.40
N LEU A 216 -18.24 -15.23 9.93
CA LEU A 216 -18.27 -15.00 11.37
C LEU A 216 -19.59 -15.47 12.01
N GLN A 217 -20.73 -15.27 11.34
CA GLN A 217 -22.02 -15.78 11.83
C GLN A 217 -22.03 -17.29 11.94
N PHE A 218 -21.45 -17.98 10.96
CA PHE A 218 -21.36 -19.43 10.99
C PHE A 218 -20.57 -19.93 12.22
N LEU A 219 -19.51 -19.21 12.61
CA LEU A 219 -18.75 -19.55 13.83
C LEU A 219 -19.56 -19.39 15.11
N GLN A 220 -20.47 -18.42 15.16
CA GLN A 220 -21.38 -18.25 16.29
C GLN A 220 -22.41 -19.37 16.35
N GLN A 221 -22.96 -19.80 15.21
CA GLN A 221 -23.96 -20.88 15.14
C GLN A 221 -23.40 -22.29 15.43
N LEU A 222 -22.08 -22.42 15.57
CA LEU A 222 -21.44 -23.72 15.77
C LEU A 222 -21.94 -24.42 17.03
N ASP A 223 -22.20 -23.67 18.10
CA ASP A 223 -22.67 -24.23 19.37
C ASP A 223 -24.12 -24.75 19.27
N ASP A 224 -25.02 -24.02 18.62
CA ASP A 224 -26.40 -24.45 18.36
C ASP A 224 -26.46 -25.65 17.41
N ILE A 225 -25.63 -25.66 16.36
CA ILE A 225 -25.51 -26.81 15.45
C ILE A 225 -25.02 -28.04 16.22
N ALA A 226 -23.98 -27.89 17.05
CA ALA A 226 -23.44 -28.97 17.86
C ALA A 226 -24.47 -29.50 18.87
N PHE A 227 -25.28 -28.62 19.46
CA PHE A 227 -26.39 -29.01 20.34
C PHE A 227 -27.47 -29.78 19.58
N SER A 228 -27.88 -29.30 18.41
CA SER A 228 -28.88 -29.95 17.56
C SER A 228 -28.44 -31.35 17.11
N LEU A 229 -27.17 -31.50 16.71
CA LEU A 229 -26.58 -32.80 16.37
C LEU A 229 -26.53 -33.76 17.56
N ALA A 230 -26.21 -33.25 18.76
CA ALA A 230 -26.27 -34.02 19.99
C ALA A 230 -27.70 -34.53 20.27
N ARG A 231 -28.71 -33.67 20.08
CA ARG A 231 -30.14 -34.01 20.25
C ARG A 231 -30.64 -35.04 19.24
N MET A 232 -30.14 -35.01 18.01
CA MET A 232 -30.46 -35.98 16.95
C MET A 232 -29.83 -37.36 17.14
N SER A 233 -29.10 -37.61 18.25
CA SER A 233 -28.38 -38.86 18.51
C SER A 233 -27.20 -39.13 17.57
N VAL A 234 -26.71 -38.13 16.82
CA VAL A 234 -25.62 -38.32 15.85
C VAL A 234 -24.30 -38.62 16.57
N LEU A 235 -24.05 -37.98 17.71
CA LEU A 235 -22.78 -38.11 18.45
C LEU A 235 -22.77 -39.30 19.42
N SER A 236 -23.79 -39.44 20.27
CA SER A 236 -23.93 -40.56 21.22
C SER A 236 -25.31 -40.56 21.85
N ARG A 237 -25.79 -41.74 22.30
CA ARG A 237 -27.01 -41.84 23.13
C ARG A 237 -26.89 -41.02 24.42
N ARG A 238 -25.71 -41.02 25.06
CA ARG A 238 -25.47 -40.20 26.26
C ARG A 238 -25.61 -38.70 25.99
N MET A 239 -25.26 -38.24 24.78
CA MET A 239 -25.44 -36.83 24.38
C MET A 239 -26.91 -36.50 24.21
N LYS A 240 -27.63 -37.38 23.50
CA LYS A 240 -29.07 -37.23 23.34
C LYS A 240 -29.76 -37.14 24.69
N ASP A 241 -29.46 -38.07 25.60
CA ASP A 241 -30.06 -38.10 26.94
C ASP A 241 -29.81 -36.79 27.72
N ALA A 242 -28.59 -36.23 27.64
CA ALA A 242 -28.24 -34.95 28.25
C ALA A 242 -29.00 -33.76 27.62
N THR A 243 -29.09 -33.70 26.29
CA THR A 243 -29.82 -32.63 25.57
C THR A 243 -31.34 -32.72 25.72
N THR A 244 -31.90 -33.91 25.98
CA THR A 244 -33.32 -34.11 26.27
C THR A 244 -33.62 -34.12 27.77
N CYS A 245 -32.64 -33.76 28.61
CA CYS A 245 -32.80 -33.75 30.05
C CYS A 245 -33.88 -32.75 30.46
N LYS A 246 -34.55 -33.03 31.59
CA LYS A 246 -35.65 -32.21 32.12
C LYS A 246 -35.25 -30.75 32.36
N TYR A 247 -33.95 -30.47 32.52
CA TYR A 247 -33.44 -29.11 32.73
C TYR A 247 -33.82 -28.11 31.62
N PHE A 248 -33.92 -28.55 30.36
CA PHE A 248 -34.28 -27.69 29.23
C PHE A 248 -35.76 -27.32 29.19
N TRP A 249 -36.62 -28.14 29.81
CA TRP A 249 -38.08 -27.97 29.84
C TRP A 249 -38.57 -27.35 31.14
N ILE A 250 -37.66 -27.00 32.06
CA ILE A 250 -38.06 -26.37 33.32
C ILE A 250 -38.37 -24.91 33.07
N GLU A 251 -39.65 -24.62 33.24
CA GLU A 251 -40.21 -23.29 33.17
C GLU A 251 -39.84 -22.50 34.44
N PHE A 252 -39.12 -21.40 34.26
CA PHE A 252 -38.91 -20.45 35.34
C PHE A 252 -40.11 -19.51 35.42
N ASN A 253 -40.89 -19.65 36.49
CA ASN A 253 -41.95 -18.69 36.81
C ASN A 253 -41.32 -17.30 36.91
N LYS A 254 -41.81 -16.34 36.12
CA LYS A 254 -41.37 -14.95 36.16
C LYS A 254 -41.46 -14.45 37.61
N SER A 255 -40.31 -14.34 38.28
CA SER A 255 -40.30 -13.84 39.65
C SER A 255 -40.82 -12.40 39.65
N LYS A 256 -41.72 -12.04 40.58
CA LYS A 256 -42.24 -10.67 40.71
C LYS A 256 -41.12 -9.63 40.90
N LEU A 257 -39.94 -10.04 41.37
CA LEU A 257 -38.75 -9.19 41.46
C LEU A 257 -38.15 -8.80 40.09
N GLY A 258 -38.46 -9.52 39.00
CA GLY A 258 -37.86 -9.36 37.68
C GLY A 258 -38.71 -8.59 36.65
N GLN A 259 -39.97 -8.24 36.94
CA GLN A 259 -40.87 -7.51 36.02
C GLN A 259 -40.55 -6.01 35.88
N GLY A 260 -39.42 -5.55 36.41
CA GLY A 260 -39.04 -4.15 36.27
C GLY A 260 -38.75 -3.80 34.81
N LYS A 261 -39.50 -2.84 34.24
CA LYS A 261 -39.19 -2.11 33.00
C LYS A 261 -37.69 -1.78 32.84
N LYS A 262 -36.98 -1.63 33.97
CA LYS A 262 -35.53 -1.50 34.11
C LYS A 262 -34.68 -2.56 33.37
N LEU A 263 -35.12 -3.82 33.22
CA LEU A 263 -34.33 -4.85 32.51
C LEU A 263 -34.36 -4.65 31.01
N SER A 264 -35.54 -4.46 30.42
CA SER A 264 -35.67 -4.15 28.99
C SER A 264 -34.89 -2.88 28.67
N ILE A 265 -34.98 -1.86 29.53
CA ILE A 265 -34.18 -0.62 29.41
C ILE A 265 -32.68 -0.89 29.49
N PHE A 266 -32.22 -1.75 30.41
CA PHE A 266 -30.80 -2.09 30.52
C PHE A 266 -30.28 -2.81 29.26
N LEU A 267 -31.02 -3.82 28.77
CA LEU A 267 -30.61 -4.56 27.59
C LEU A 267 -30.61 -3.68 26.33
N LYS A 268 -31.64 -2.84 26.16
CA LYS A 268 -31.68 -1.79 25.13
C LYS A 268 -30.49 -0.85 25.25
N GLY A 269 -30.10 -0.49 26.49
CA GLY A 269 -28.92 0.31 26.77
C GLY A 269 -27.62 -0.36 26.30
N VAL A 270 -27.42 -1.65 26.60
CA VAL A 270 -26.23 -2.40 26.15
C VAL A 270 -26.12 -2.42 24.62
N TYR A 271 -27.22 -2.72 23.92
CA TYR A 271 -27.25 -2.65 22.45
C TYR A 271 -26.93 -1.26 21.91
N PHE A 272 -27.51 -0.23 22.53
CA PHE A 272 -27.26 1.15 22.14
C PHE A 272 -25.79 1.54 22.34
N PHE A 273 -25.17 1.13 23.45
CA PHE A 273 -23.74 1.38 23.68
C PHE A 273 -22.84 0.60 22.71
N ASN A 274 -23.17 -0.66 22.39
CA ASN A 274 -22.43 -1.43 21.40
C ASN A 274 -22.52 -0.79 20.00
N LEU A 275 -23.72 -0.35 19.61
CA LEU A 275 -23.94 0.41 18.38
C LEU A 275 -23.12 1.70 18.34
N LEU A 276 -23.17 2.49 19.40
CA LEU A 276 -22.37 3.72 19.49
C LEU A 276 -20.86 3.43 19.43
N GLY A 277 -20.39 2.37 20.08
CA GLY A 277 -18.99 1.97 20.05
C GLY A 277 -18.50 1.60 18.65
N LEU A 278 -19.24 0.74 17.94
CA LEU A 278 -18.92 0.33 16.57
C LEU A 278 -19.00 1.50 15.59
N LEU A 279 -20.06 2.33 15.69
CA LEU A 279 -20.20 3.53 14.85
C LEU A 279 -19.09 4.54 15.14
N ALA A 280 -18.70 4.76 16.39
CA ALA A 280 -17.60 5.65 16.74
C ALA A 280 -16.28 5.14 16.14
N GLY A 281 -16.01 3.84 16.21
CA GLY A 281 -14.86 3.20 15.57
C GLY A 281 -14.81 3.46 14.06
N LEU A 282 -15.91 3.18 13.35
CA LEU A 282 -16.01 3.43 11.91
C LEU A 282 -15.92 4.92 11.55
N VAL A 283 -16.51 5.81 12.35
CA VAL A 283 -16.42 7.26 12.12
C VAL A 283 -14.97 7.73 12.28
N VAL A 284 -14.26 7.27 13.30
CA VAL A 284 -12.83 7.61 13.51
C VAL A 284 -11.99 7.17 12.30
N VAL A 285 -12.17 5.94 11.83
CA VAL A 285 -11.47 5.44 10.62
C VAL A 285 -11.87 6.24 9.39
N THR A 286 -13.16 6.49 9.17
CA THR A 286 -13.66 7.27 8.02
C THR A 286 -13.07 8.68 8.00
N VAL A 287 -12.95 9.32 9.16
CA VAL A 287 -12.34 10.66 9.29
C VAL A 287 -10.84 10.58 8.98
N ARG A 288 -10.13 9.55 9.46
CA ARG A 288 -8.70 9.34 9.16
C ARG A 288 -8.44 9.03 7.68
N GLN A 289 -9.28 8.22 7.03
CA GLN A 289 -9.25 7.97 5.59
C GLN A 289 -9.47 9.26 4.80
N LYS A 290 -10.51 10.04 5.16
CA LYS A 290 -10.73 11.37 4.56
C LYS A 290 -9.55 12.30 4.79
N ALA A 291 -8.90 12.22 5.95
CA ALA A 291 -7.71 12.99 6.28
C ALA A 291 -6.43 12.46 5.62
N GLY A 292 -6.48 11.40 4.81
CA GLY A 292 -5.30 10.84 4.13
C GLY A 292 -4.27 10.26 5.10
N HIS A 293 -4.69 9.84 6.29
CA HIS A 293 -3.76 9.27 7.27
C HIS A 293 -3.21 7.91 6.83
N TYR A 294 -3.95 7.21 5.97
CA TYR A 294 -3.62 5.88 5.46
C TYR A 294 -3.02 5.89 4.06
N THR A 295 -2.88 7.07 3.43
CA THR A 295 -2.12 7.18 2.16
C THR A 295 -0.63 7.20 2.45
N CYS A 296 0.17 6.68 1.54
CA CYS A 296 1.62 6.81 1.61
C CYS A 296 2.07 8.28 1.54
N LYS A 297 2.97 8.74 2.42
CA LYS A 297 3.41 10.15 2.44
C LYS A 297 4.50 10.45 1.41
N GLU A 298 5.31 9.47 1.08
CA GLU A 298 6.46 9.58 0.18
C GLU A 298 6.47 8.36 -0.74
N ILE A 299 6.42 8.55 -2.06
CA ILE A 299 6.44 7.47 -3.05
C ILE A 299 7.71 7.58 -3.90
N THR A 300 8.21 6.48 -4.44
CA THR A 300 9.22 6.48 -5.50
C THR A 300 8.57 6.11 -6.82
N ALA A 301 8.73 6.96 -7.84
CA ALA A 301 8.24 6.70 -9.18
C ALA A 301 9.40 6.34 -10.12
N LYS A 302 9.19 5.30 -10.94
CA LYS A 302 10.03 4.93 -12.08
C LYS A 302 9.22 5.07 -13.36
N MET A 303 9.61 6.05 -14.15
CA MET A 303 9.05 6.42 -15.45
C MET A 303 9.59 5.50 -16.54
N PRO A 304 8.85 5.34 -17.65
CA PRO A 304 9.30 4.55 -18.80
C PRO A 304 10.46 5.21 -19.54
N ASP A 305 11.24 4.39 -20.26
CA ASP A 305 12.27 4.86 -21.18
C ASP A 305 11.63 5.43 -22.45
N SER A 306 11.19 6.68 -22.35
CA SER A 306 10.50 7.39 -23.41
C SER A 306 11.04 8.80 -23.54
N LEU A 307 11.13 9.25 -24.78
CA LEU A 307 11.72 10.53 -25.14
C LEU A 307 10.74 11.32 -26.00
N TRP A 308 10.61 12.61 -25.69
CA TRP A 308 9.80 13.53 -26.45
C TRP A 308 10.67 14.69 -26.95
N GLU A 309 10.89 14.70 -28.26
CA GLU A 309 11.56 15.78 -28.97
C GLU A 309 10.55 16.92 -29.19
N GLY A 310 10.88 18.13 -28.73
CA GLY A 310 9.99 19.29 -28.87
C GLY A 310 8.97 19.44 -27.73
N ALA A 311 9.35 19.10 -26.51
CA ALA A 311 8.58 19.47 -25.33
C ALA A 311 8.54 20.98 -25.18
N HIS A 312 7.35 21.59 -25.28
CA HIS A 312 7.22 23.03 -25.14
C HIS A 312 7.29 23.41 -23.66
N VAL A 313 8.31 24.18 -23.29
CA VAL A 313 8.52 24.71 -21.95
C VAL A 313 8.14 26.18 -21.93
N LYS A 314 7.13 26.52 -21.13
CA LYS A 314 6.69 27.90 -20.89
C LYS A 314 7.21 28.36 -19.53
N TRP A 315 8.21 29.21 -19.56
CA TRP A 315 8.87 29.77 -18.39
C TRP A 315 7.97 30.79 -17.66
N PRO A 316 8.21 31.05 -16.36
CA PRO A 316 7.47 32.05 -15.59
C PRO A 316 7.51 33.47 -16.16
N ASP A 317 8.58 33.81 -16.88
CA ASP A 317 8.75 35.12 -17.55
C ASP A 317 8.01 35.20 -18.91
N GLY A 318 7.31 34.14 -19.30
CA GLY A 318 6.57 34.04 -20.55
C GLY A 318 7.39 33.59 -21.76
N ARG A 319 8.70 33.33 -21.60
CA ARG A 319 9.49 32.72 -22.67
C ARG A 319 8.99 31.30 -22.95
N ASN A 320 9.00 30.94 -24.23
CA ASN A 320 8.74 29.59 -24.66
C ASN A 320 10.01 29.02 -25.27
N GLU A 321 10.37 27.81 -24.87
CA GLU A 321 11.52 27.07 -25.39
C GLU A 321 11.12 25.64 -25.71
N ASP A 322 11.67 25.10 -26.79
CA ASP A 322 11.47 23.70 -27.15
C ASP A 322 12.64 22.91 -26.58
N MET A 323 12.35 21.96 -25.69
CA MET A 323 13.35 21.14 -25.01
C MET A 323 13.13 19.65 -25.31
N ILE A 324 14.16 18.85 -25.05
CA ILE A 324 14.05 17.39 -25.15
C ILE A 324 13.68 16.85 -23.78
N LEU A 325 12.53 16.19 -23.67
CA LEU A 325 12.05 15.59 -22.45
C LEU A 325 12.35 14.10 -22.43
N ASN A 326 13.27 13.68 -21.56
CA ASN A 326 13.51 12.26 -21.25
C ASN A 326 12.76 11.92 -19.96
N TYR A 327 11.71 11.11 -20.05
CA TYR A 327 10.82 10.82 -18.91
C TYR A 327 11.54 10.26 -17.66
N PRO A 328 12.55 9.38 -17.79
CA PRO A 328 13.33 8.90 -16.65
C PRO A 328 14.08 9.98 -15.87
N TYR A 329 14.23 11.20 -16.40
CA TYR A 329 14.73 12.33 -15.61
C TYR A 329 13.86 12.65 -14.40
N PHE A 330 12.60 12.25 -14.43
CA PHE A 330 11.64 12.43 -13.34
C PHE A 330 11.59 11.21 -12.42
N ASN A 331 12.46 10.20 -12.60
CA ASN A 331 12.58 9.10 -11.66
C ASN A 331 13.00 9.62 -10.28
N GLY A 332 12.47 9.05 -9.21
CA GLY A 332 12.88 9.37 -7.85
C GLY A 332 11.73 9.56 -6.89
N VAL A 333 12.00 10.27 -5.79
CA VAL A 333 11.09 10.42 -4.66
C VAL A 333 10.10 11.56 -4.92
N TYR A 334 8.84 11.32 -4.62
CA TYR A 334 7.77 12.31 -4.57
C TYR A 334 7.16 12.32 -3.18
N LYS A 335 6.82 13.50 -2.67
CA LYS A 335 6.27 13.68 -1.32
C LYS A 335 4.95 14.42 -1.38
N GLN A 336 4.02 14.05 -0.50
CA GLN A 336 2.77 14.79 -0.35
C GLN A 336 3.04 16.24 0.07
N ASP A 337 2.53 17.21 -0.67
CA ASP A 337 2.66 18.64 -0.35
C ASP A 337 1.54 19.17 0.57
N GLY A 338 0.65 18.28 1.02
CA GLY A 338 -0.53 18.60 1.82
C GLY A 338 -1.72 19.15 1.01
N SER A 339 -1.51 19.49 -0.26
CA SER A 339 -2.57 19.89 -1.18
C SER A 339 -3.35 18.68 -1.68
N ARG A 340 -4.57 18.93 -2.18
CA ARG A 340 -5.49 17.89 -2.65
C ARG A 340 -6.21 18.30 -3.92
N ARG A 341 -6.33 17.35 -4.85
CA ARG A 341 -7.13 17.48 -6.07
C ARG A 341 -8.12 16.33 -6.13
N GLY A 342 -9.42 16.64 -6.28
CA GLY A 342 -10.46 15.61 -6.22
C GLY A 342 -10.45 14.82 -4.90
N ARG A 343 -10.13 15.49 -3.78
CA ARG A 343 -9.91 14.93 -2.43
C ARG A 343 -8.67 14.06 -2.25
N ARG A 344 -8.00 13.63 -3.31
CA ARG A 344 -6.78 12.80 -3.28
C ARG A 344 -5.53 13.65 -3.04
N PRO A 345 -4.47 13.09 -2.44
CA PRO A 345 -3.21 13.81 -2.23
C PRO A 345 -2.54 14.16 -3.55
N VAL A 346 -1.73 15.22 -3.52
CA VAL A 346 -0.81 15.59 -4.60
C VAL A 346 0.60 15.24 -4.16
N TYR A 347 1.31 14.47 -4.98
CA TYR A 347 2.70 14.10 -4.74
C TYR A 347 3.60 14.98 -5.61
N VAL A 348 4.51 15.71 -4.99
CA VAL A 348 5.43 16.61 -5.67
C VAL A 348 6.82 16.00 -5.65
N GLU A 349 7.47 16.02 -6.80
CA GLU A 349 8.83 15.55 -6.97
C GLU A 349 9.77 16.25 -6.00
N GLN A 350 10.60 15.45 -5.34
CA GLN A 350 11.65 15.91 -4.46
C GLN A 350 12.99 15.95 -5.20
N ASN A 351 13.93 16.64 -4.58
CA ASN A 351 15.28 16.77 -5.07
C ASN A 351 15.97 15.42 -5.25
N LYS A 352 16.76 15.29 -6.31
CA LYS A 352 17.45 14.06 -6.67
C LYS A 352 18.60 13.72 -5.74
N PHE A 353 19.08 14.71 -5.00
CA PHE A 353 20.22 14.62 -4.12
C PHE A 353 19.87 14.10 -2.72
N ASP A 354 19.01 14.82 -2.01
CA ASP A 354 18.69 14.57 -0.59
C ASP A 354 17.21 14.25 -0.33
N GLY A 355 16.37 14.25 -1.38
CA GLY A 355 14.93 14.03 -1.24
C GLY A 355 14.19 15.16 -0.52
N THR A 356 14.81 16.33 -0.32
CA THR A 356 14.12 17.53 0.16
C THR A 356 13.38 18.21 -0.98
N SER A 357 12.51 19.17 -0.67
CA SER A 357 11.84 19.94 -1.71
C SER A 357 12.85 20.86 -2.42
N PHE A 358 12.65 21.07 -3.72
CA PHE A 358 13.47 22.03 -4.48
C PHE A 358 13.43 23.41 -3.85
N ASP A 359 14.57 24.07 -3.79
CA ASP A 359 14.65 25.41 -3.24
C ASP A 359 13.99 26.40 -4.21
N THR A 360 13.06 27.20 -3.69
CA THR A 360 12.30 28.19 -4.48
C THR A 360 12.98 29.55 -4.51
N GLU A 361 14.07 29.71 -3.76
CA GLU A 361 14.85 30.95 -3.68
C GLU A 361 16.34 30.62 -3.76
N ALA A 362 17.08 31.35 -4.59
CA ALA A 362 18.53 31.21 -4.67
C ALA A 362 19.17 31.96 -3.50
N PRO A 363 20.13 31.37 -2.77
CA PRO A 363 20.72 32.01 -1.60
C PRO A 363 21.50 33.29 -1.96
N PHE A 364 21.94 33.44 -3.22
CA PHE A 364 22.65 34.63 -3.70
C PHE A 364 22.23 35.02 -5.13
N PRO A 365 21.12 35.76 -5.30
CA PRO A 365 20.65 36.15 -6.63
C PRO A 365 21.63 37.05 -7.39
N GLU A 366 22.53 37.76 -6.70
CA GLU A 366 23.55 38.61 -7.31
C GLU A 366 24.60 37.80 -8.10
N TYR A 367 24.95 36.59 -7.62
CA TYR A 367 25.95 35.74 -8.26
C TYR A 367 25.35 34.79 -9.30
N LEU A 368 24.04 34.58 -9.25
CA LEU A 368 23.31 33.71 -10.18
C LEU A 368 22.15 34.48 -10.84
N PRO A 369 22.42 35.61 -11.52
CA PRO A 369 21.38 36.37 -12.20
C PRO A 369 20.77 35.52 -13.30
N GLY A 370 19.44 35.34 -13.25
CA GLY A 370 18.72 34.52 -14.22
C GLY A 370 18.71 33.02 -13.90
N TYR A 371 19.09 32.60 -12.69
CA TYR A 371 18.84 31.22 -12.26
C TYR A 371 17.33 30.94 -12.23
N GLU A 372 16.90 30.05 -13.12
CA GLU A 372 15.52 29.64 -13.22
C GLU A 372 15.20 28.64 -12.12
N PHE A 373 14.15 28.93 -11.34
CA PHE A 373 13.73 28.07 -10.25
C PHE A 373 13.23 26.73 -10.80
N LYS A 374 13.74 25.67 -10.19
CA LYS A 374 13.37 24.31 -10.56
C LYS A 374 12.12 23.95 -9.79
N LEU A 375 11.05 23.68 -10.53
CA LEU A 375 9.83 23.16 -9.95
C LEU A 375 9.82 21.65 -10.09
N GLY A 376 9.37 20.97 -9.04
CA GLY A 376 9.14 19.53 -9.09
C GLY A 376 7.89 19.19 -9.91
N ALA A 377 7.95 18.12 -10.69
CA ALA A 377 6.79 17.53 -11.32
C ALA A 377 5.80 16.96 -10.29
N LYS A 378 4.56 16.71 -10.70
CA LYS A 378 3.49 16.33 -9.78
C LYS A 378 2.73 15.11 -10.28
N PHE A 379 2.43 14.20 -9.37
CA PHE A 379 1.34 13.26 -9.52
C PHE A 379 0.11 13.78 -8.79
N MET A 380 -1.01 13.88 -9.50
CA MET A 380 -2.28 14.34 -8.94
C MET A 380 -3.46 13.68 -9.63
N TYR A 381 -4.61 13.68 -8.97
CA TYR A 381 -5.83 13.19 -9.59
C TYR A 381 -6.54 14.28 -10.40
N CYS A 382 -6.96 13.91 -11.59
CA CYS A 382 -7.63 14.78 -12.54
C CYS A 382 -9.13 14.44 -12.64
N GLU A 383 -10.00 15.27 -12.06
CA GLU A 383 -11.44 14.96 -11.97
C GLU A 383 -12.14 14.95 -13.34
N SER A 384 -11.71 15.78 -14.29
CA SER A 384 -12.25 15.81 -15.66
C SER A 384 -11.93 14.53 -16.45
N LEU A 385 -10.78 13.91 -16.19
CA LEU A 385 -10.34 12.67 -16.81
C LEU A 385 -10.65 11.42 -15.97
N LYS A 386 -11.08 11.61 -14.72
CA LYS A 386 -11.19 10.56 -13.70
C LYS A 386 -9.94 9.66 -13.61
N ALA A 387 -8.77 10.23 -13.78
CA ALA A 387 -7.51 9.49 -13.85
C ALA A 387 -6.44 10.14 -12.98
N TRP A 388 -5.48 9.34 -12.53
CA TRP A 388 -4.22 9.87 -12.01
C TRP A 388 -3.38 10.40 -13.15
N VAL A 389 -2.75 11.56 -12.96
CA VAL A 389 -1.93 12.19 -13.98
C VAL A 389 -0.58 12.59 -13.41
N PHE A 390 0.45 12.43 -14.23
CA PHE A 390 1.75 13.06 -14.05
C PHE A 390 1.77 14.35 -14.86
N THR A 391 2.19 15.46 -14.27
CA THR A 391 2.20 16.78 -14.91
C THR A 391 3.39 17.60 -14.44
N HIS A 392 3.75 18.62 -15.23
CA HIS A 392 4.69 19.65 -14.83
C HIS A 392 4.15 21.03 -15.19
N GLU A 393 4.35 22.02 -14.31
CA GLU A 393 3.76 23.35 -14.48
C GLU A 393 4.25 24.08 -15.73
N TYR A 394 5.51 23.90 -16.10
CA TYR A 394 6.11 24.58 -17.26
C TYR A 394 6.05 23.77 -18.55
N ILE A 395 5.78 22.46 -18.49
CA ILE A 395 5.81 21.62 -19.70
C ILE A 395 4.39 21.55 -20.28
N ARG A 396 4.26 21.78 -21.59
CA ARG A 396 2.99 21.83 -22.31
C ARG A 396 3.05 21.04 -23.60
N LYS A 397 1.97 20.32 -23.93
CA LYS A 397 1.87 19.54 -25.18
C LYS A 397 1.84 20.46 -26.40
N ARG A 398 1.34 21.69 -26.25
CA ARG A 398 1.19 22.73 -27.28
C ARG A 398 1.32 24.12 -26.66
N ARG A 399 1.65 25.14 -27.47
CA ARG A 399 1.82 26.54 -27.00
C ARG A 399 0.56 27.13 -26.34
N ASP A 400 -0.61 26.82 -26.90
CA ASP A 400 -1.91 27.33 -26.46
C ASP A 400 -2.75 26.28 -25.73
N ASP A 401 -2.11 25.32 -25.06
CA ASP A 401 -2.79 24.21 -24.37
C ASP A 401 -3.75 24.75 -23.28
N PRO A 402 -5.07 24.75 -23.51
CA PRO A 402 -6.04 25.32 -22.58
C PRO A 402 -6.50 24.28 -21.55
N ASP A 403 -5.89 23.09 -21.54
CA ASP A 403 -6.33 21.99 -20.70
C ASP A 403 -6.24 22.40 -19.22
N ASP A 404 -7.37 22.32 -18.51
CA ASP A 404 -7.44 22.46 -17.05
C ASP A 404 -6.58 21.42 -16.31
N CYS A 405 -6.11 20.40 -17.04
CA CYS A 405 -5.36 19.26 -16.56
C CYS A 405 -4.29 18.84 -17.58
N PRO A 406 -3.17 19.57 -17.67
CA PRO A 406 -2.11 19.34 -18.67
C PRO A 406 -1.27 18.12 -18.28
N TRP A 407 -1.74 16.92 -18.60
CA TRP A 407 -1.05 15.67 -18.28
C TRP A 407 0.05 15.35 -19.29
N LEU A 408 1.11 14.70 -18.80
CA LEU A 408 2.24 14.11 -19.54
C LEU A 408 2.20 12.58 -19.48
N LEU A 409 1.82 12.03 -18.32
CA LEU A 409 1.32 10.66 -18.18
C LEU A 409 -0.07 10.67 -17.57
N ARG A 410 -0.91 9.68 -17.90
CA ARG A 410 -2.18 9.43 -17.20
C ARG A 410 -2.47 7.95 -17.06
N SER A 411 -3.13 7.56 -15.98
CA SER A 411 -3.70 6.23 -15.82
C SER A 411 -4.95 6.06 -16.70
N GLU A 412 -5.47 4.84 -16.75
CA GLU A 412 -6.87 4.61 -17.14
C GLU A 412 -7.84 5.32 -16.17
N GLU A 413 -9.11 5.43 -16.58
CA GLU A 413 -10.15 5.95 -15.70
C GLU A 413 -10.27 5.07 -14.45
N THR A 414 -10.12 5.68 -13.28
CA THR A 414 -10.09 4.95 -12.02
C THR A 414 -10.74 5.75 -10.88
N GLU A 415 -11.43 5.04 -10.00
CA GLU A 415 -11.93 5.58 -8.73
C GLU A 415 -10.96 5.33 -7.57
N VAL A 416 -9.88 4.60 -7.81
CA VAL A 416 -8.87 4.26 -6.80
C VAL A 416 -8.29 5.55 -6.19
N TYR A 417 -8.08 5.50 -4.88
CA TYR A 417 -7.71 6.68 -4.10
C TYR A 417 -6.23 6.74 -3.77
N ASP A 418 -5.55 5.60 -3.66
CA ASP A 418 -4.10 5.58 -3.65
C ASP A 418 -3.57 5.49 -5.09
N ILE A 419 -2.39 6.03 -5.33
CA ILE A 419 -1.75 5.98 -6.64
C ILE A 419 -1.06 4.63 -6.86
N GLU A 420 -0.69 3.95 -5.79
CA GLU A 420 -0.01 2.64 -5.82
C GLU A 420 -0.94 1.51 -6.26
N ASP A 421 -2.22 1.63 -5.89
CA ASP A 421 -3.28 0.69 -6.23
C ASP A 421 -3.81 0.89 -7.66
N VAL A 422 -3.20 1.80 -8.45
CA VAL A 422 -3.63 2.06 -9.82
C VAL A 422 -3.15 0.94 -10.73
N GLU A 423 -4.07 0.05 -11.06
CA GLU A 423 -3.84 -1.03 -12.02
C GLU A 423 -3.97 -0.54 -13.48
N GLY A 424 -3.39 -1.31 -14.41
CA GLY A 424 -3.52 -1.10 -15.84
C GLY A 424 -2.38 -0.32 -16.51
N PRO A 425 -2.40 -0.21 -17.85
CA PRO A 425 -1.42 0.57 -18.59
C PRO A 425 -1.59 2.07 -18.33
N TRP A 426 -0.47 2.79 -18.33
CA TRP A 426 -0.46 4.24 -18.35
C TRP A 426 -0.38 4.74 -19.78
N GLN A 427 -0.91 5.91 -20.08
CA GLN A 427 -0.75 6.59 -21.35
C GLN A 427 0.28 7.69 -21.20
N ILE A 428 1.27 7.72 -22.09
CA ILE A 428 2.33 8.73 -22.14
C ILE A 428 2.17 9.64 -23.35
N TRP A 429 2.51 10.91 -23.19
CA TRP A 429 2.65 11.86 -24.30
C TRP A 429 4.11 11.96 -24.74
N ALA A 430 4.45 11.41 -25.90
CA ALA A 430 5.78 11.52 -26.50
C ALA A 430 5.72 12.20 -27.89
N GLY A 431 4.85 13.22 -28.02
CA GLY A 431 4.42 13.78 -29.32
C GLY A 431 3.28 12.99 -29.96
N VAL A 432 3.13 11.72 -29.57
CA VAL A 432 1.94 10.87 -29.79
C VAL A 432 1.54 10.23 -28.46
N ILE A 433 0.29 9.81 -28.36
CA ILE A 433 -0.19 9.04 -27.19
C ILE A 433 0.18 7.58 -27.42
N SER A 434 0.89 6.98 -26.47
CA SER A 434 1.19 5.55 -26.45
C SER A 434 0.97 4.96 -25.07
N ASP A 435 0.71 3.66 -24.99
CA ASP A 435 0.60 2.95 -23.73
C ASP A 435 2.00 2.61 -23.17
N THR A 436 2.12 2.58 -21.85
CA THR A 436 3.36 2.39 -21.12
C THR A 436 3.11 1.83 -19.72
N THR A 437 4.19 1.54 -18.99
CA THR A 437 4.14 1.15 -17.58
C THR A 437 4.90 2.15 -16.72
N VAL A 438 4.32 2.48 -15.57
CA VAL A 438 4.94 3.32 -14.53
C VAL A 438 4.96 2.47 -13.27
N ALA A 439 6.13 2.36 -12.63
CA ALA A 439 6.23 1.68 -11.34
C ALA A 439 6.23 2.73 -10.23
N ILE A 440 5.30 2.61 -9.29
CA ILE A 440 5.17 3.51 -8.14
C ILE A 440 5.20 2.64 -6.88
N THR A 441 6.04 3.00 -5.93
CA THR A 441 6.20 2.25 -4.67
C THR A 441 6.17 3.20 -3.48
N CYS A 442 5.45 2.86 -2.40
CA CYS A 442 5.51 3.59 -1.15
C CYS A 442 6.91 3.51 -0.55
N ASN A 443 7.46 4.62 -0.07
CA ASN A 443 8.73 4.67 0.64
C ASN A 443 8.58 4.48 2.17
N GLU A 444 7.37 4.25 2.66
CA GLU A 444 7.16 3.90 4.05
C GLU A 444 7.42 2.39 4.24
N CYS A 445 8.10 2.05 5.34
CA CYS A 445 8.34 0.66 5.71
C CYS A 445 7.57 0.29 6.97
N ASN A 446 7.30 -1.00 7.14
CA ASN A 446 6.77 -1.58 8.38
C ASN A 446 7.72 -2.61 8.98
N ASN A 447 8.48 -3.31 8.14
CA ASN A 447 9.42 -4.33 8.56
C ASN A 447 10.76 -4.22 7.79
N GLU A 448 11.74 -5.07 8.14
CA GLU A 448 13.07 -5.05 7.51
C GLU A 448 13.06 -5.57 6.05
N ALA A 449 12.03 -6.32 5.65
CA ALA A 449 11.89 -6.81 4.28
C ALA A 449 11.56 -5.67 3.30
N ASP A 450 10.80 -4.67 3.75
CA ASP A 450 10.53 -3.45 2.97
C ASP A 450 11.80 -2.63 2.70
N CYS A 451 12.85 -2.86 3.51
CA CYS A 451 14.18 -2.30 3.37
C CYS A 451 15.16 -3.28 2.69
N ASN A 452 14.63 -4.20 1.87
CA ASN A 452 15.38 -5.22 1.14
C ASN A 452 16.28 -6.12 2.01
N LEU A 453 15.98 -6.25 3.31
CA LEU A 453 16.83 -6.92 4.32
C LEU A 453 18.26 -6.34 4.40
N ASN A 454 18.46 -5.12 3.89
CA ASN A 454 19.73 -4.40 3.88
C ASN A 454 19.69 -3.16 4.79
N GLY A 455 18.70 -3.08 5.67
CA GLY A 455 18.47 -1.98 6.57
C GLY A 455 17.35 -2.26 7.56
N LYS A 456 17.14 -1.31 8.47
CA LYS A 456 16.13 -1.39 9.52
C LYS A 456 15.04 -0.37 9.28
N CYS A 457 13.80 -0.78 9.45
CA CYS A 457 12.69 0.15 9.44
C CYS A 457 12.62 0.93 10.76
N ILE A 458 12.87 2.24 10.72
CA ILE A 458 12.84 3.14 11.88
C ILE A 458 11.88 4.28 11.57
N ASP A 459 10.83 4.42 12.37
CA ASP A 459 9.80 5.47 12.21
C ASP A 459 9.16 5.50 10.82
N GLY A 460 8.97 4.32 10.22
CA GLY A 460 8.41 4.17 8.88
C GLY A 460 9.37 4.57 7.75
N LYS A 461 10.67 4.72 8.02
CA LYS A 461 11.70 4.96 7.00
C LYS A 461 12.82 3.91 7.09
N CYS A 462 13.32 3.49 5.95
CA CYS A 462 14.46 2.57 5.92
C CYS A 462 15.75 3.30 6.29
N LYS A 463 16.41 2.82 7.34
CA LYS A 463 17.78 3.18 7.68
C LYS A 463 18.69 2.05 7.22
N CYS A 464 19.42 2.30 6.13
CA CYS A 464 20.30 1.29 5.54
C CYS A 464 21.44 0.92 6.48
N ASP A 465 21.76 -0.37 6.53
CA ASP A 465 22.84 -0.86 7.36
C ASP A 465 24.18 -0.38 6.81
N ASN A 466 25.05 0.07 7.71
CA ASN A 466 26.37 0.55 7.36
C ASN A 466 27.35 -0.63 7.27
N MET A 467 28.05 -0.74 6.14
CA MET A 467 29.36 -1.38 5.93
C MET A 467 29.65 -2.76 6.57
N ASP A 468 28.66 -3.59 6.85
CA ASP A 468 28.95 -4.98 7.21
C ASP A 468 29.42 -5.76 5.96
N GLY A 469 30.72 -6.04 5.89
CA GLY A 469 31.32 -6.84 4.81
C GLY A 469 31.75 -6.06 3.56
N GLY A 470 32.01 -4.76 3.67
CA GLY A 470 32.57 -3.94 2.59
C GLY A 470 31.56 -3.63 1.47
N VAL A 471 30.29 -3.49 1.85
CA VAL A 471 29.18 -3.11 0.98
C VAL A 471 28.40 -2.00 1.68
N SER A 472 28.03 -0.97 0.94
CA SER A 472 27.15 0.10 1.38
C SER A 472 25.84 0.04 0.62
N PHE A 473 24.73 0.21 1.33
CA PHE A 473 23.40 0.20 0.75
C PHE A 473 22.84 1.62 0.69
N LEU A 474 22.28 1.99 -0.47
CA LEU A 474 21.76 3.32 -0.75
C LEU A 474 20.29 3.24 -1.22
N GLY A 475 19.63 4.39 -1.28
CA GLY A 475 18.23 4.53 -1.72
C GLY A 475 17.18 4.40 -0.62
N PRO A 476 15.92 4.77 -0.93
CA PRO A 476 14.81 4.84 0.04
C PRO A 476 14.43 3.48 0.61
N HIS A 477 14.75 2.38 -0.07
CA HIS A 477 14.50 1.01 0.37
C HIS A 477 15.80 0.21 0.58
N CYS A 478 16.96 0.87 0.61
CA CYS A 478 18.26 0.20 0.69
C CYS A 478 18.47 -0.81 -0.44
N GLU A 479 17.90 -0.51 -1.61
CA GLU A 479 17.87 -1.38 -2.78
C GLU A 479 19.18 -1.33 -3.58
N ILE A 480 20.02 -0.31 -3.37
CA ILE A 480 21.21 -0.04 -4.16
C ILE A 480 22.44 -0.57 -3.46
N ARG A 481 23.13 -1.51 -4.10
CA ARG A 481 24.27 -2.20 -3.52
C ARG A 481 25.59 -1.68 -4.07
N LEU A 482 26.28 -0.84 -3.30
CA LEU A 482 27.61 -0.33 -3.64
C LEU A 482 28.71 -1.12 -2.92
N ARG A 483 29.48 -1.92 -3.66
CA ARG A 483 30.65 -2.63 -3.09
C ARG A 483 31.84 -1.66 -2.94
N ASP A 484 32.64 -1.83 -1.89
CA ASP A 484 33.81 -0.96 -1.63
C ASP A 484 34.81 -0.93 -2.77
N GLN A 485 35.06 -2.08 -3.41
CA GLN A 485 35.92 -2.17 -4.59
C GLN A 485 35.44 -1.29 -5.77
N CYS A 486 34.14 -0.99 -5.81
CA CYS A 486 33.48 -0.17 -6.83
C CYS A 486 33.24 1.27 -6.37
N ARG A 487 33.73 1.68 -5.18
CA ARG A 487 33.84 3.09 -4.80
C ARG A 487 34.84 3.82 -5.70
N THR A 488 35.85 3.11 -6.17
CA THR A 488 36.71 3.58 -7.25
C THR A 488 36.48 2.73 -8.48
N ILE A 489 36.20 3.38 -9.61
CA ILE A 489 36.06 2.74 -10.91
C ILE A 489 37.17 3.22 -11.84
N VAL A 490 37.57 2.34 -12.76
CA VAL A 490 38.66 2.58 -13.71
C VAL A 490 38.13 2.38 -15.12
N GLY A 491 38.28 3.38 -15.98
CA GLY A 491 37.93 3.29 -17.39
C GLY A 491 38.92 2.41 -18.15
N GLU A 492 38.44 1.57 -19.06
CA GLU A 492 39.31 0.61 -19.78
C GLU A 492 40.22 1.27 -20.82
N ALA A 493 39.85 2.43 -21.37
CA ALA A 493 40.59 3.05 -22.47
C ALA A 493 41.85 3.81 -22.00
N TYR A 494 41.77 4.60 -20.92
CA TYR A 494 42.90 5.41 -20.44
C TYR A 494 43.35 5.05 -19.02
N ASN A 495 42.75 4.04 -18.40
CA ASN A 495 42.89 3.80 -16.97
C ASN A 495 42.53 5.05 -16.15
N GLU A 496 41.60 5.85 -16.64
CA GLU A 496 41.11 6.98 -15.88
C GLU A 496 40.34 6.51 -14.65
N THR A 497 40.54 7.18 -13.55
CA THR A 497 40.00 6.80 -12.25
C THR A 497 38.91 7.76 -11.84
N TYR A 498 37.77 7.21 -11.42
CA TYR A 498 36.71 7.97 -10.78
C TYR A 498 36.43 7.41 -9.40
N THR A 499 36.24 8.28 -8.42
CA THR A 499 35.94 7.91 -7.04
C THR A 499 34.58 8.44 -6.64
N VAL A 500 33.82 7.67 -5.88
CA VAL A 500 32.57 8.13 -5.27
C VAL A 500 32.85 9.37 -4.42
N ILE A 501 31.99 10.38 -4.56
CA ILE A 501 32.09 11.60 -3.76
C ILE A 501 31.56 11.30 -2.35
N GLU A 502 32.42 11.46 -1.36
CA GLU A 502 32.08 11.36 0.06
C GLU A 502 32.16 12.77 0.65
N GLU A 503 31.03 13.30 1.11
CA GLU A 503 31.00 14.58 1.84
C GLU A 503 30.26 14.42 3.17
N ASP A 504 30.74 15.14 4.18
CA ASP A 504 30.10 15.24 5.49
C ASP A 504 29.11 16.40 5.48
N TRP A 505 27.99 16.22 4.79
CA TRP A 505 26.96 17.24 4.68
C TRP A 505 25.84 16.94 5.70
N ALA A 506 25.44 17.98 6.44
CA ALA A 506 24.48 17.93 7.57
C ALA A 506 24.92 17.10 8.81
N GLY A 507 26.20 16.82 8.97
CA GLY A 507 26.74 16.13 10.16
C GLY A 507 26.62 14.60 10.11
N SER A 508 26.38 14.04 8.93
CA SER A 508 26.54 12.62 8.66
C SER A 508 27.49 12.44 7.48
N GLN A 509 28.65 11.82 7.71
CA GLN A 509 29.54 11.35 6.65
C GLN A 509 28.75 10.47 5.67
N GLY A 510 28.58 10.92 4.42
CA GLY A 510 27.68 10.29 3.47
C GLY A 510 28.20 10.27 2.04
N VAL A 511 27.76 9.25 1.30
CA VAL A 511 27.95 9.19 -0.16
C VAL A 511 26.98 10.17 -0.81
N VAL A 512 27.53 11.10 -1.60
CA VAL A 512 26.79 12.02 -2.47
C VAL A 512 26.05 11.19 -3.51
N GLN A 513 24.73 11.36 -3.54
CA GLN A 513 23.84 10.59 -4.39
C GLN A 513 23.08 11.50 -5.35
N ALA A 514 22.78 11.00 -6.54
CA ALA A 514 21.70 11.52 -7.35
C ALA A 514 20.85 10.35 -7.83
N TYR A 515 19.53 10.48 -7.73
CA TYR A 515 18.60 9.41 -8.08
C TYR A 515 18.91 8.10 -7.32
N ASN A 516 19.27 8.22 -6.04
CA ASN A 516 19.66 7.11 -5.16
C ASN A 516 20.92 6.35 -5.65
N ARG A 517 21.68 6.89 -6.59
CA ARG A 517 22.92 6.31 -7.12
C ARG A 517 24.12 7.15 -6.70
N PRO A 518 25.28 6.53 -6.45
CA PRO A 518 26.49 7.29 -6.13
C PRO A 518 26.90 8.17 -7.30
N GLN A 519 27.38 9.38 -7.01
CA GLN A 519 28.09 10.20 -7.99
C GLN A 519 29.58 9.94 -7.94
N TYR A 520 30.23 9.90 -9.11
CA TYR A 520 31.67 9.70 -9.18
C TYR A 520 32.39 10.95 -9.71
N LEU A 521 33.47 11.33 -9.03
CA LEU A 521 34.37 12.40 -9.38
C LEU A 521 35.64 11.83 -10.01
N TYR A 522 36.04 12.40 -11.14
CA TYR A 522 37.32 12.07 -11.77
C TYR A 522 38.50 12.46 -10.88
N THR A 523 39.48 11.56 -10.76
CA THR A 523 40.67 11.74 -9.92
C THR A 523 41.99 11.67 -10.68
N GLY A 524 42.00 11.15 -11.91
CA GLY A 524 43.22 11.11 -12.72
C GLY A 524 43.22 10.05 -13.83
N GLY A 525 44.37 9.91 -14.50
CA GLY A 525 44.65 8.85 -15.49
C GLY A 525 44.44 9.22 -16.96
N ALA A 526 43.48 10.09 -17.28
CA ALA A 526 43.27 10.50 -18.67
C ALA A 526 44.27 11.61 -19.10
N PRO A 527 44.98 11.46 -20.23
CA PRO A 527 45.85 12.50 -20.76
C PRO A 527 45.03 13.69 -21.28
N GLY A 528 45.50 14.91 -21.03
CA GLY A 528 44.90 16.14 -21.57
C GLY A 528 43.85 16.82 -20.68
N LEU A 529 43.41 16.19 -19.58
CA LEU A 529 42.59 16.86 -18.57
C LEU A 529 43.49 17.64 -17.60
N ASN A 530 43.16 18.92 -17.37
CA ASN A 530 43.89 19.73 -16.40
C ASN A 530 43.46 19.36 -14.99
N ALA A 531 44.37 19.49 -14.02
CA ALA A 531 44.05 19.32 -12.62
C ALA A 531 42.96 20.29 -12.15
N SER A 532 42.73 21.42 -12.83
CA SER A 532 41.66 22.38 -12.52
C SER A 532 40.28 22.01 -13.06
N ASP A 533 40.18 21.00 -13.94
CA ASP A 533 38.92 20.65 -14.60
C ASP A 533 38.07 19.76 -13.71
N LEU A 534 36.76 19.95 -13.77
CA LEU A 534 35.79 19.12 -13.06
C LEU A 534 35.16 18.15 -14.03
N VAL A 535 35.30 16.86 -13.74
CA VAL A 535 34.66 15.81 -14.52
C VAL A 535 33.85 14.92 -13.58
N LEU A 536 32.55 14.89 -13.81
CA LEU A 536 31.58 14.18 -12.98
C LEU A 536 30.88 13.10 -13.79
N LEU A 537 30.67 11.94 -13.18
CA LEU A 537 29.84 10.88 -13.71
C LEU A 537 28.58 10.77 -12.83
N THR A 538 27.44 11.09 -13.41
CA THR A 538 26.16 11.18 -12.70
C THR A 538 25.11 10.29 -13.37
N TYR A 539 24.23 9.69 -12.57
CA TYR A 539 23.07 8.97 -13.08
C TYR A 539 21.93 9.95 -13.35
N SER A 540 21.35 9.93 -14.55
CA SER A 540 20.29 10.85 -14.96
C SER A 540 18.87 10.30 -14.74
N GLY A 541 18.75 9.04 -14.29
CA GLY A 541 17.49 8.37 -14.01
C GLY A 541 17.29 7.07 -14.80
N ASN A 542 17.88 6.95 -15.99
CA ASN A 542 17.97 5.70 -16.78
C ASN A 542 19.36 5.45 -17.40
N ARG A 543 20.26 6.42 -17.37
CA ARG A 543 21.60 6.35 -17.96
C ARG A 543 22.61 7.02 -17.04
N TRP A 544 23.87 6.62 -17.15
CA TRP A 544 25.00 7.37 -16.63
C TRP A 544 25.47 8.35 -17.69
N PHE A 545 25.88 9.55 -17.29
CA PHE A 545 26.49 10.50 -18.20
C PHE A 545 27.66 11.23 -17.55
N GLY A 546 28.66 11.54 -18.36
CA GLY A 546 29.84 12.29 -17.97
C GLY A 546 29.68 13.76 -18.31
N GLY A 547 29.72 14.64 -17.30
CA GLY A 547 29.77 16.09 -17.47
C GLY A 547 31.20 16.62 -17.32
N TYR A 548 31.63 17.47 -18.24
CA TYR A 548 32.94 18.15 -18.25
C TYR A 548 32.74 19.66 -18.06
N PHE A 549 33.43 20.22 -17.08
CA PHE A 549 33.40 21.65 -16.78
C PHE A 549 34.85 22.17 -16.69
N GLU A 550 35.25 22.94 -17.70
CA GLU A 550 36.58 23.57 -17.78
C GLU A 550 36.78 24.52 -16.59
N GLY A 551 37.85 24.32 -15.82
CA GLY A 551 38.11 25.10 -14.59
C GLY A 551 37.08 24.90 -13.47
N GLY A 552 36.20 23.90 -13.58
CA GLY A 552 35.11 23.67 -12.63
C GLY A 552 35.56 23.28 -11.23
N GLN A 553 36.83 22.92 -10.99
CA GLN A 553 37.32 22.73 -9.62
C GLN A 553 37.25 24.00 -8.77
N ILE A 554 37.14 25.18 -9.39
CA ILE A 554 36.89 26.43 -8.66
C ILE A 554 35.59 26.32 -7.83
N LEU A 555 34.60 25.54 -8.28
CA LEU A 555 33.36 25.29 -7.54
C LEU A 555 33.59 24.52 -6.23
N PHE A 556 34.73 23.84 -6.09
CA PHE A 556 35.13 23.11 -4.87
C PHE A 556 36.12 23.89 -4.00
N THR A 557 36.40 25.17 -4.32
CA THR A 557 37.21 26.03 -3.46
C THR A 557 36.50 26.29 -2.13
N GLU A 558 37.29 26.49 -1.07
CA GLU A 558 36.75 26.82 0.26
C GLU A 558 35.80 28.01 0.22
N GLU A 559 36.04 29.00 -0.65
CA GLU A 559 35.14 30.15 -0.80
C GLU A 559 33.73 29.75 -1.28
N TRP A 560 33.62 28.86 -2.29
CA TRP A 560 32.33 28.40 -2.80
C TRP A 560 31.62 27.47 -1.82
N LYS A 561 32.39 26.68 -1.08
CA LYS A 561 31.90 25.84 0.02
C LYS A 561 31.38 26.68 1.18
N GLU A 562 32.14 27.68 1.64
CA GLU A 562 31.76 28.62 2.70
C GLU A 562 30.51 29.42 2.31
N LYS A 563 30.39 29.81 1.04
CA LYS A 563 29.19 30.46 0.51
C LYS A 563 28.04 29.50 0.27
N GLY A 564 28.23 28.18 0.35
CA GLY A 564 27.16 27.19 0.13
C GLY A 564 26.62 27.12 -1.31
N ILE A 565 27.29 27.75 -2.29
CA ILE A 565 26.79 27.80 -3.67
C ILE A 565 26.88 26.44 -4.35
N TYR A 566 27.98 25.71 -4.12
CA TYR A 566 28.13 24.33 -4.63
C TYR A 566 27.05 23.41 -4.06
N SER A 567 26.85 23.47 -2.73
CA SER A 567 25.79 22.71 -2.05
C SER A 567 24.42 23.05 -2.64
N PHE A 568 24.11 24.34 -2.84
CA PHE A 568 22.87 24.78 -3.47
C PHE A 568 22.70 24.22 -4.89
N TYR A 569 23.74 24.29 -5.73
CA TYR A 569 23.67 23.78 -7.11
C TYR A 569 23.42 22.27 -7.15
N MET A 570 24.19 21.49 -6.37
CA MET A 570 24.06 20.04 -6.32
C MET A 570 22.74 19.60 -5.71
N LYS A 571 22.34 20.25 -4.62
CA LYS A 571 21.06 20.07 -3.94
C LYS A 571 19.90 20.64 -4.74
N ASN A 572 20.10 21.24 -5.91
CA ASN A 572 19.03 21.58 -6.84
C ASN A 572 19.23 20.89 -8.20
N TYR A 573 20.18 19.97 -8.34
CA TYR A 573 20.42 19.31 -9.61
C TYR A 573 19.20 18.48 -10.07
N HIS A 574 18.84 18.63 -11.34
CA HIS A 574 17.78 17.92 -12.02
C HIS A 574 18.10 17.81 -13.51
N SER A 575 18.21 16.58 -14.03
CA SER A 575 18.75 16.33 -15.37
C SER A 575 18.02 17.07 -16.50
N PHE A 576 16.70 17.28 -16.37
CA PHE A 576 15.93 18.06 -17.34
C PHE A 576 16.28 19.56 -17.31
N TRP A 577 16.34 20.15 -16.11
CA TRP A 577 16.51 21.60 -15.92
C TRP A 577 17.95 22.03 -16.16
N ASP A 578 18.92 21.20 -15.76
CA ASP A 578 20.34 21.44 -15.98
C ASP A 578 20.81 21.02 -17.38
N ARG A 579 19.88 20.62 -18.25
CA ARG A 579 20.16 20.19 -19.63
C ARG A 579 21.30 19.17 -19.65
N ALA A 580 21.12 18.05 -18.96
CA ALA A 580 22.18 17.04 -18.75
C ALA A 580 22.78 16.45 -20.05
N TYR A 581 22.22 16.73 -21.23
CA TYR A 581 22.80 16.37 -22.53
C TYR A 581 23.17 17.58 -23.40
N ASP A 582 23.38 18.76 -22.81
CA ASP A 582 23.93 19.92 -23.48
C ASP A 582 25.45 19.79 -23.69
N THR A 583 26.12 20.83 -24.19
CA THR A 583 27.53 20.85 -24.62
C THR A 583 28.55 20.38 -23.59
N SER A 584 28.21 20.39 -22.29
CA SER A 584 29.08 19.87 -21.23
C SER A 584 29.15 18.34 -21.18
N THR A 585 28.23 17.62 -21.85
CA THR A 585 28.17 16.17 -21.76
C THR A 585 29.01 15.51 -22.83
N PHE A 586 29.98 14.73 -22.39
CA PHE A 586 30.99 14.10 -23.25
C PHE A 586 30.91 12.57 -23.24
N TYR A 587 30.26 11.96 -22.24
CA TYR A 587 29.92 10.53 -22.22
C TYR A 587 28.44 10.31 -21.90
N VAL A 588 27.85 9.28 -22.50
CA VAL A 588 26.54 8.75 -22.13
C VAL A 588 26.59 7.22 -22.15
N SER A 589 25.95 6.57 -21.20
CA SER A 589 25.85 5.11 -21.16
C SER A 589 24.66 4.60 -21.96
N ASP A 590 24.64 3.30 -22.22
CA ASP A 590 23.39 2.60 -22.53
C ASP A 590 22.37 2.71 -21.38
N VAL A 591 21.09 2.49 -21.70
CA VAL A 591 20.05 2.44 -20.68
C VAL A 591 20.36 1.33 -19.71
N THR A 592 20.34 1.67 -18.42
CA THR A 592 20.66 0.74 -17.36
C THR A 592 19.90 1.09 -16.09
N THR A 593 19.44 0.05 -15.40
CA THR A 593 18.94 0.14 -14.02
C THR A 593 20.02 -0.20 -13.00
N GLY A 594 21.23 -0.51 -13.46
CA GLY A 594 22.36 -0.94 -12.64
C GLY A 594 22.76 0.11 -11.61
N ASP A 595 23.17 -0.38 -10.45
CA ASP A 595 23.55 0.44 -9.29
C ASP A 595 24.85 1.21 -9.49
N THR A 596 25.68 0.74 -10.43
CA THR A 596 26.99 1.30 -10.74
C THR A 596 27.17 1.39 -12.25
N PRO A 597 28.07 2.24 -12.76
CA PRO A 597 28.38 2.32 -14.19
C PRO A 597 29.22 1.13 -14.70
N VAL A 598 29.57 0.19 -13.83
CA VAL A 598 30.39 -0.99 -14.17
C VAL A 598 29.57 -1.98 -14.98
N ASN A 599 30.19 -2.59 -15.99
CA ASN A 599 29.55 -3.47 -16.99
C ASN A 599 28.46 -2.77 -17.82
N VAL A 600 28.47 -1.43 -17.89
CA VAL A 600 27.57 -0.66 -18.77
C VAL A 600 28.40 -0.10 -19.91
N ASP A 601 27.92 -0.23 -21.14
CA ASP A 601 28.56 0.34 -22.31
C ASP A 601 28.41 1.86 -22.30
N PHE A 602 29.48 2.56 -22.68
CA PHE A 602 29.51 4.01 -22.79
C PHE A 602 29.83 4.44 -24.21
N TYR A 603 29.33 5.62 -24.55
CA TYR A 603 29.53 6.27 -25.82
C TYR A 603 30.00 7.69 -25.57
N GLY A 604 31.10 8.05 -26.22
CA GLY A 604 31.50 9.43 -26.34
C GLY A 604 30.52 10.21 -27.22
N VAL A 605 30.15 11.39 -26.76
CA VAL A 605 29.20 12.27 -27.46
C VAL A 605 29.98 13.16 -28.43
N GLY A 606 29.63 13.03 -29.70
CA GLY A 606 30.21 13.69 -30.86
C GLY A 606 29.53 15.00 -31.23
N GLU A 607 29.53 15.26 -32.54
CA GLU A 607 28.81 16.40 -33.13
C GLU A 607 27.31 16.32 -32.78
N LYS A 608 26.73 17.48 -32.50
CA LYS A 608 25.29 17.66 -32.26
C LYS A 608 24.69 18.44 -33.41
N GLY A 609 23.42 18.21 -33.68
CA GLY A 609 22.67 18.88 -34.75
C GLY A 609 21.32 18.23 -34.94
N GLU A 610 20.43 18.91 -35.66
CA GLU A 610 19.07 18.42 -35.95
C GLU A 610 19.06 17.11 -36.73
N GLN A 611 20.16 16.77 -37.43
CA GLN A 611 20.29 15.48 -38.12
C GLN A 611 20.56 14.29 -37.18
N PHE A 612 20.91 14.54 -35.92
CA PHE A 612 21.24 13.52 -34.94
C PHE A 612 20.16 13.45 -33.86
N GLY A 613 20.09 12.30 -33.18
CA GLY A 613 19.23 12.17 -32.01
C GLY A 613 19.65 13.11 -30.86
N PRO A 614 18.92 13.07 -29.74
CA PRO A 614 19.09 13.98 -28.60
C PRO A 614 20.49 13.95 -27.96
N PHE A 615 21.26 12.90 -28.24
CA PHE A 615 22.62 12.70 -27.72
C PHE A 615 23.72 13.03 -28.73
N GLY A 616 23.40 13.51 -29.92
CA GLY A 616 24.37 13.71 -31.00
C GLY A 616 24.89 12.39 -31.59
N VAL A 617 26.05 12.45 -32.25
CA VAL A 617 26.76 11.27 -32.76
C VAL A 617 27.34 10.50 -31.58
N LEU A 618 27.09 9.19 -31.51
CA LEU A 618 27.61 8.34 -30.44
C LEU A 618 28.79 7.51 -30.94
N TYR A 619 29.94 7.64 -30.27
CA TYR A 619 31.14 6.84 -30.54
C TYR A 619 31.36 5.86 -29.39
N PRO A 620 31.43 4.53 -29.64
CA PRO A 620 31.63 3.57 -28.56
C PRO A 620 32.95 3.85 -27.83
N ALA A 621 32.89 3.92 -26.50
CA ALA A 621 34.05 4.18 -25.65
C ALA A 621 34.93 2.93 -25.47
N ALA A 622 34.35 1.73 -25.65
CA ALA A 622 35.05 0.45 -25.66
C ALA A 622 34.99 -0.19 -27.06
N ASN A 623 35.97 -1.04 -27.39
CA ASN A 623 36.03 -1.74 -28.68
C ASN A 623 35.00 -2.89 -28.81
N GLU A 624 34.52 -3.41 -27.68
CA GLU A 624 33.61 -4.54 -27.61
C GLU A 624 32.33 -4.09 -26.89
N THR A 625 31.17 -4.26 -27.54
CA THR A 625 29.86 -4.03 -26.92
C THR A 625 29.51 -5.17 -25.95
N GLY A 626 28.80 -4.83 -24.88
CA GLY A 626 28.35 -5.74 -23.82
C GLY A 626 29.38 -6.00 -22.73
N ARG A 627 30.62 -5.54 -22.88
CA ARG A 627 31.68 -5.67 -21.86
C ARG A 627 31.60 -4.56 -20.79
N GLY A 628 31.03 -3.41 -21.16
CA GLY A 628 31.06 -2.20 -20.38
C GLY A 628 32.39 -1.45 -20.47
N TYR A 629 32.36 -0.19 -20.05
CA TYR A 629 33.52 0.71 -20.12
C TYR A 629 34.30 0.81 -18.80
N PHE A 630 33.60 0.75 -17.67
CA PHE A 630 34.19 0.86 -16.35
C PHE A 630 34.31 -0.50 -15.68
N ARG A 631 35.42 -0.69 -14.94
CA ARG A 631 35.63 -1.80 -14.00
C ARG A 631 35.84 -1.26 -12.59
N CYS A 632 35.46 -2.04 -11.59
CA CYS A 632 35.82 -1.72 -10.20
C CYS A 632 37.35 -1.77 -10.03
N SER A 633 37.90 -0.89 -9.19
CA SER A 633 39.31 -0.98 -8.81
C SER A 633 39.55 -2.31 -8.11
N ASP A 634 40.62 -3.02 -8.50
CA ASP A 634 41.04 -4.19 -7.74
C ASP A 634 41.34 -3.74 -6.30
N PRO A 635 40.90 -4.49 -5.26
CA PRO A 635 41.32 -4.17 -3.91
C PRO A 635 42.84 -4.12 -3.92
N VAL A 636 43.40 -2.97 -3.52
CA VAL A 636 44.84 -2.74 -3.51
C VAL A 636 45.44 -3.85 -2.65
N LYS A 637 45.91 -4.93 -3.28
CA LYS A 637 46.68 -5.97 -2.61
C LYS A 637 48.00 -5.30 -2.28
N SER A 638 48.09 -4.72 -1.09
CA SER A 638 49.33 -4.13 -0.60
C SER A 638 50.42 -5.20 -0.74
N ASN A 639 51.42 -4.92 -1.56
CA ASN A 639 52.57 -5.77 -1.87
C ASN A 639 52.32 -6.95 -2.82
N THR A 640 52.25 -6.69 -4.12
CA THR A 640 53.04 -7.51 -5.06
C THR A 640 53.39 -6.72 -6.33
N THR A 641 54.68 -6.48 -6.52
CA THR A 641 55.30 -6.04 -7.78
C THR A 641 55.01 -7.07 -8.89
N ALA A 642 53.91 -6.89 -9.62
CA ALA A 642 53.61 -7.66 -10.82
C ALA A 642 53.48 -6.70 -12.00
N ASN A 643 54.63 -6.35 -12.59
CA ASN A 643 54.72 -5.85 -13.95
C ASN A 643 54.30 -6.98 -14.90
N ALA A 644 53.02 -7.01 -15.29
CA ALA A 644 52.55 -7.75 -16.45
C ALA A 644 51.86 -6.76 -17.39
N GLY A 645 52.65 -6.23 -18.34
CA GLY A 645 52.16 -5.32 -19.35
C GLY A 645 51.16 -6.00 -20.27
N ARG A 646 49.86 -5.73 -20.07
CA ARG A 646 48.88 -5.78 -21.15
C ARG A 646 49.13 -4.56 -22.03
N HIS A 647 49.86 -4.75 -23.12
CA HIS A 647 49.95 -3.75 -24.18
C HIS A 647 48.57 -3.64 -24.86
N LEU A 648 47.77 -2.66 -24.43
CA LEU A 648 46.71 -2.10 -25.25
C LEU A 648 47.37 -1.34 -26.40
N MET A 649 46.87 -1.56 -27.63
CA MET A 649 47.41 -0.94 -28.84
C MET A 649 47.46 0.58 -28.70
N SER A 650 48.62 1.19 -28.96
CA SER A 650 48.85 2.64 -28.96
C SER A 650 48.24 3.33 -30.19
N GLY A 651 46.97 3.05 -30.50
CA GLY A 651 46.20 3.89 -31.41
C GLY A 651 45.85 5.18 -30.68
N GLY A 652 46.13 6.33 -31.29
CA GLY A 652 45.94 7.65 -30.67
C GLY A 652 44.62 7.73 -29.91
N GLY A 653 44.69 8.23 -28.68
CA GLY A 653 43.58 8.19 -27.73
C GLY A 653 42.31 8.82 -28.29
N PHE A 654 41.14 8.47 -27.78
CA PHE A 654 39.83 9.04 -28.09
C PHE A 654 39.88 10.57 -28.13
N PHE A 655 40.56 11.20 -27.17
CA PHE A 655 40.80 12.64 -27.14
C PHE A 655 41.79 13.14 -28.22
N GLU A 656 42.75 12.31 -28.66
CA GLU A 656 43.63 12.62 -29.81
C GLU A 656 42.98 12.33 -31.16
N LYS A 657 42.10 11.34 -31.23
CA LYS A 657 41.37 10.89 -32.43
C LYS A 657 40.19 11.83 -32.71
N TYR A 658 39.63 12.43 -31.66
CA TYR A 658 38.58 13.42 -31.74
C TYR A 658 38.99 14.70 -30.97
N PRO A 659 40.06 15.39 -31.41
CA PRO A 659 40.57 16.58 -30.71
C PRO A 659 39.56 17.74 -30.73
N HIS A 660 38.58 17.69 -31.63
CA HIS A 660 37.46 18.64 -31.64
C HIS A 660 36.56 18.52 -30.40
N LEU A 661 36.52 17.36 -29.72
CA LEU A 661 35.78 17.18 -28.46
C LEU A 661 36.40 17.96 -27.31
N LEU A 662 37.72 18.17 -27.31
CA LEU A 662 38.41 19.07 -26.37
C LEU A 662 38.56 20.50 -26.91
N GLY A 663 38.36 20.68 -28.22
CA GLY A 663 38.64 21.92 -28.94
C GLY A 663 37.53 22.97 -28.87
N HIS A 664 36.32 22.59 -28.44
CA HIS A 664 35.29 23.57 -28.11
C HIS A 664 35.58 24.18 -26.74
N LYS A 665 36.53 25.13 -26.70
CA LYS A 665 36.58 26.12 -25.62
C LYS A 665 35.17 26.66 -25.46
N MET A 666 34.55 26.40 -24.31
CA MET A 666 33.33 27.12 -23.96
C MET A 666 33.71 28.59 -24.03
N LYS A 667 33.07 29.35 -24.94
CA LYS A 667 33.14 30.80 -24.83
C LYS A 667 32.58 31.09 -23.44
N LYS A 668 33.41 31.67 -22.56
CA LYS A 668 32.97 32.13 -21.24
C LYS A 668 31.61 32.84 -21.41
N PRO A 669 30.61 32.50 -20.59
CA PRO A 669 29.31 33.16 -20.64
C PRO A 669 29.45 34.68 -20.45
#